data_AF-E1VQT3-F1
#
_entry.id   AF-E1VQT3-F1
#
_cell.length_a   1.000
_cell.length_b   1.000
_cell.length_c   1.000
_cell.angle_alpha   90.00
_cell.angle_beta   90.00
_cell.angle_gamma   90.00
#
_symmetry.space_group_name_H-M   'P 1'
#
loop_
_entity.id
_entity.type
_entity.pdbx_description
1 polymer ?
#
loop_
_entity_poly.entity_id
_entity_poly.type
_entity_poly.pdbx_seq_one_letter_code
_entity_poly.pdbx_strand_id
1 'polypeptide(L)'
;MNPIRFFAQYRNSARTPSRAFGARALQFVLMVCAVALVACEPQTDRARANQLVDYYLHIEQAPGAAPLTVEDIKAVLLLPKAAQPASTGPNGPKAAEPAHFSEIPLHIAALEAGEGGRYRLQLNEAPRVDGLLRIRQTIGAPTDASKTPANKTATPNLGAIELQALLLETGGPKYPIQINQTTTAATRMYLAQVLAQRGYGRVDVEQINTLISVVANHLATLDVPTKLSVPQQIDWYAERAEKSCTLRFSRMSGSVECATFTLGGEVRGLVGQLSLVVNQGDPLTITENGSFLFPAGLVNRTRYDVTVREQPAGQTCTVKYGSGRIHAQSVDGILVKCDDNYYPIGGLAEGIRGPVNLQLNGTKETLTIQRDGSFNFLTKLKHGEAYDVKISRNPPEVTCSLGRGVGYLLDTISDVALNCMPLLFQVGGEATGVRPGLILKVNDAEELPIQQDGPFMFATDFEAKASYRAVIQQQPPGQRCRLEKAQGVVGLDDVKTMQIRCTTFQYALGGNATGIRAPITLQLNDQETLNVRANGKFRFRTSLSHGSAYKVEISAVPEGMRCDFRNEESDAPAEGEITGNITQLNVHCQRLRYRISGSASGLKGLLVLALNGSKEQLSLSKNGKFTFETAVFTGERYQITVAKQPEGQLCEIKKGAGEIKAASVGGVRVSCEDLPPPEAPAPRQPAAPMPAASEQSNSVPLKRADQILRIPLVVVPG
;
A
#
# COMPACT_ATOMS: atom_id res chain seq x y z
N MET A 1 46.89 -24.56 -0.12
CA MET A 1 47.77 -23.38 -0.05
C MET A 1 47.48 -22.67 1.27
N ASN A 2 48.35 -22.88 2.27
CA ASN A 2 48.21 -22.28 3.61
C ASN A 2 48.86 -20.89 3.65
N PRO A 3 48.29 -19.91 4.38
CA PRO A 3 49.01 -18.75 4.90
C PRO A 3 49.51 -19.03 6.33
N ILE A 4 50.69 -18.56 6.72
CA ILE A 4 51.16 -18.65 8.11
C ILE A 4 51.79 -17.32 8.56
N ARG A 5 51.33 -16.83 9.72
CA ARG A 5 52.01 -15.89 10.62
C ARG A 5 52.47 -16.63 11.88
N PHE A 6 53.43 -15.98 12.56
CA PHE A 6 53.78 -15.98 14.00
C PHE A 6 55.01 -16.77 14.49
N PHE A 7 56.00 -15.96 14.93
CA PHE A 7 56.77 -15.96 16.18
C PHE A 7 57.58 -17.20 16.66
N ALA A 8 58.79 -16.84 17.11
CA ALA A 8 59.49 -17.28 18.32
C ALA A 8 60.57 -18.38 18.23
N GLN A 9 61.65 -18.07 18.96
CA GLN A 9 62.58 -18.94 19.67
C GLN A 9 63.51 -19.85 18.87
N TYR A 10 64.81 -19.56 19.00
CA TYR A 10 65.79 -20.64 19.14
C TYR A 10 66.29 -20.69 20.58
N ARG A 11 65.93 -21.80 21.23
CA ARG A 11 66.42 -22.27 22.53
C ARG A 11 67.58 -23.23 22.28
N ASN A 12 68.58 -23.15 23.14
CA ASN A 12 69.75 -24.03 23.27
C ASN A 12 69.45 -25.53 23.08
N SER A 13 70.35 -26.25 22.41
CA SER A 13 71.03 -27.44 22.99
C SER A 13 72.13 -27.99 22.07
N ALA A 14 73.39 -27.96 22.53
CA ALA A 14 74.25 -29.16 22.62
C ALA A 14 75.68 -28.81 23.10
N ARG A 15 75.91 -29.09 24.38
CA ARG A 15 77.09 -29.73 25.00
C ARG A 15 78.51 -29.11 24.85
N THR A 16 78.97 -28.61 26.01
CA THR A 16 80.32 -28.65 26.62
C THR A 16 81.12 -29.94 26.33
N PRO A 17 82.48 -29.97 26.40
CA PRO A 17 83.24 -29.77 27.65
C PRO A 17 84.61 -29.04 27.48
N SER A 18 84.95 -28.10 28.37
CA SER A 18 85.81 -28.29 29.57
C SER A 18 87.32 -28.18 29.34
N ARG A 19 87.98 -27.68 30.40
CA ARG A 19 89.42 -27.63 30.73
C ARG A 19 90.17 -26.42 30.15
N ALA A 20 90.55 -25.43 30.95
CA ALA A 20 91.39 -25.41 32.17
C ALA A 20 92.89 -25.48 31.86
N PHE A 21 93.67 -24.94 32.80
CA PHE A 21 95.10 -24.62 32.81
C PHE A 21 95.45 -23.26 32.21
N GLY A 22 96.23 -22.41 32.87
CA GLY A 22 96.92 -22.48 34.15
C GLY A 22 97.77 -21.20 34.19
N ALA A 23 97.62 -20.38 35.23
CA ALA A 23 98.49 -20.42 36.39
C ALA A 23 99.86 -19.75 36.14
N ARG A 24 100.11 -18.74 37.00
CA ARG A 24 101.40 -18.40 37.61
C ARG A 24 102.41 -17.69 36.70
N ALA A 25 103.19 -16.72 37.18
CA ALA A 25 103.30 -16.10 38.50
C ALA A 25 104.33 -14.95 38.42
N LEU A 26 104.42 -14.27 39.57
CA LEU A 26 105.57 -13.57 40.15
C LEU A 26 105.67 -12.07 39.82
N GLN A 27 105.21 -11.18 40.73
CA GLN A 27 105.87 -10.67 41.95
C GLN A 27 107.08 -9.80 41.61
N PHE A 28 107.06 -8.48 41.81
CA PHE A 28 107.01 -7.65 43.04
C PHE A 28 108.36 -6.92 43.13
N VAL A 29 108.34 -5.61 43.44
CA VAL A 29 109.01 -4.99 44.60
C VAL A 29 108.97 -3.44 44.47
N LEU A 30 108.13 -2.86 45.33
CA LEU A 30 108.30 -1.72 46.26
C LEU A 30 108.64 -0.27 45.81
N MET A 31 107.67 0.60 46.13
CA MET A 31 107.66 1.77 47.04
C MET A 31 108.50 3.05 46.81
N VAL A 32 107.73 4.16 46.80
CA VAL A 32 107.92 5.49 47.45
C VAL A 32 108.90 6.50 46.83
N CYS A 33 108.35 7.59 46.29
CA CYS A 33 108.60 8.96 46.78
C CYS A 33 107.60 9.98 46.20
N ALA A 34 107.26 10.98 47.01
CA ALA A 34 106.30 12.06 46.72
C ALA A 34 106.99 13.35 46.23
N VAL A 35 106.18 14.25 45.67
CA VAL A 35 106.39 15.71 45.45
C VAL A 35 107.48 16.13 44.46
N ALA A 36 107.07 16.65 43.29
CA ALA A 36 107.58 17.90 42.70
C ALA A 36 106.77 18.31 41.45
N LEU A 37 106.27 19.55 41.47
CA LEU A 37 105.97 20.34 40.28
C LEU A 37 107.22 20.39 39.40
N VAL A 38 107.18 19.79 38.22
CA VAL A 38 108.00 20.19 37.07
C VAL A 38 107.11 20.06 35.84
N ALA A 39 106.91 21.19 35.17
CA ALA A 39 106.30 21.24 33.85
C ALA A 39 107.04 20.27 32.91
N CYS A 40 106.31 19.28 32.41
CA CYS A 40 106.64 18.69 31.12
C CYS A 40 105.57 19.19 30.16
N GLU A 41 105.99 20.09 29.29
CA GLU A 41 105.37 20.37 27.99
C GLU A 41 104.82 19.10 27.33
N PRO A 42 103.82 19.24 26.44
CA PRO A 42 103.07 18.12 25.91
C PRO A 42 104.03 17.17 25.23
N GLN A 43 104.28 16.01 25.84
CA GLN A 43 104.75 14.85 25.12
C GLN A 43 103.62 14.50 24.16
N THR A 44 103.75 15.06 22.96
CA THR A 44 103.15 14.59 21.74
C THR A 44 103.10 13.07 21.80
N ASP A 45 101.90 12.51 21.90
CA ASP A 45 101.67 11.11 21.61
C ASP A 45 101.88 10.96 20.10
N ARG A 46 103.15 10.94 19.72
CA ARG A 46 103.68 10.85 18.35
C ARG A 46 103.67 9.38 17.91
N ALA A 47 102.60 8.67 18.28
CA ALA A 47 102.47 7.22 18.13
C ALA A 47 101.04 6.79 17.74
N ARG A 48 100.39 7.54 16.83
CA ARG A 48 99.41 7.00 15.85
C ARG A 48 99.48 7.71 14.51
N ALA A 49 100.67 8.10 14.08
CA ALA A 49 100.87 8.42 12.67
C ALA A 49 100.81 7.10 11.89
N ASN A 50 99.83 6.97 10.98
CA ASN A 50 99.55 5.84 10.07
C ASN A 50 98.42 4.84 10.43
N GLN A 51 97.41 5.20 11.23
CA GLN A 51 96.19 4.38 11.29
C GLN A 51 95.10 4.98 10.39
N LEU A 52 94.76 4.28 9.29
CA LEU A 52 93.66 4.63 8.39
C LEU A 52 92.33 4.68 9.17
N VAL A 53 91.54 5.73 8.94
CA VAL A 53 90.20 5.89 9.55
C VAL A 53 89.14 5.85 8.46
N ASP A 54 88.16 4.98 8.64
CA ASP A 54 87.03 4.81 7.73
C ASP A 54 85.84 5.69 8.13
N TYR A 55 85.33 6.44 7.17
CA TYR A 55 84.02 7.09 7.23
C TYR A 55 83.11 6.49 6.15
N TYR A 56 81.89 6.16 6.52
CA TYR A 56 80.89 5.67 5.59
C TYR A 56 79.92 6.81 5.27
N LEU A 57 79.79 7.15 3.99
CA LEU A 57 78.93 8.19 3.47
C LEU A 57 77.81 7.53 2.67
N HIS A 58 76.62 8.11 2.68
CA HIS A 58 75.56 7.79 1.74
C HIS A 58 75.11 9.08 1.10
N ILE A 59 75.38 9.20 -0.19
CA ILE A 59 75.24 10.41 -0.94
C ILE A 59 74.12 10.19 -1.95
N GLU A 60 73.06 10.97 -1.81
CA GLU A 60 71.97 10.97 -2.79
C GLU A 60 72.47 11.70 -4.03
N GLN A 61 72.77 10.93 -5.09
CA GLN A 61 73.30 11.51 -6.33
C GLN A 61 72.19 12.25 -7.08
N ALA A 62 72.50 13.47 -7.54
CA ALA A 62 71.63 14.16 -8.46
C ALA A 62 71.43 13.33 -9.75
N PRO A 63 70.22 13.34 -10.37
CA PRO A 63 69.97 12.60 -11.60
C PRO A 63 71.01 12.97 -12.69
N GLY A 64 71.73 12.00 -13.22
CA GLY A 64 72.77 12.21 -14.23
C GLY A 64 74.16 12.60 -13.71
N ALA A 65 74.40 12.52 -12.39
CA ALA A 65 75.74 12.69 -11.83
C ALA A 65 76.65 11.48 -12.12
N ALA A 66 77.94 11.74 -12.34
CA ALA A 66 78.95 10.70 -12.44
C ALA A 66 79.32 10.15 -11.05
N PRO A 67 79.91 8.94 -10.95
CA PRO A 67 80.46 8.43 -9.69
C PRO A 67 81.52 9.39 -9.14
N LEU A 68 81.45 9.70 -7.85
CA LEU A 68 82.39 10.62 -7.20
C LEU A 68 83.81 10.07 -7.20
N THR A 69 84.76 10.96 -7.46
CA THR A 69 86.20 10.72 -7.33
C THR A 69 86.76 11.45 -6.11
N VAL A 70 88.01 11.16 -5.75
CA VAL A 70 88.70 11.86 -4.65
C VAL A 70 88.78 13.38 -4.92
N GLU A 71 88.88 13.79 -6.19
CA GLU A 71 88.95 15.21 -6.59
C GLU A 71 87.63 15.95 -6.36
N ASP A 72 86.51 15.22 -6.35
CA ASP A 72 85.18 15.75 -6.07
C ASP A 72 84.96 15.98 -4.56
N ILE A 73 85.81 15.44 -3.69
CA ILE A 73 85.71 15.57 -2.23
C ILE A 73 86.76 16.56 -1.72
N LYS A 74 86.32 17.77 -1.36
CA LYS A 74 87.14 18.75 -0.65
C LYS A 74 86.84 18.67 0.84
N ALA A 75 87.65 17.90 1.56
CA ALA A 75 87.57 17.78 3.00
C ALA A 75 88.38 18.93 3.66
N VAL A 76 87.68 19.79 4.41
CA VAL A 76 88.24 21.00 5.01
C VAL A 76 88.19 20.90 6.54
N LEU A 77 89.35 20.78 7.17
CA LEU A 77 89.48 20.98 8.61
C LEU A 77 89.33 22.48 8.93
N LEU A 78 88.43 22.81 9.84
CA LEU A 78 88.24 24.19 10.30
C LEU A 78 89.07 24.41 11.56
N LEU A 79 90.32 24.86 11.40
CA LEU A 79 91.11 25.30 12.55
C LEU A 79 90.83 26.78 12.85
N PRO A 80 90.51 27.14 14.11
CA PRO A 80 90.37 28.53 14.48
C PRO A 80 91.74 29.21 14.38
N LYS A 81 91.89 30.16 13.44
CA LYS A 81 93.04 31.06 13.44
C LYS A 81 92.74 32.17 14.46
N ALA A 82 93.58 32.30 15.48
CA ALA A 82 93.47 33.40 16.42
C ALA A 82 93.55 34.74 15.66
N ALA A 83 92.65 35.67 15.98
CA ALA A 83 92.65 37.01 15.38
C ALA A 83 94.04 37.63 15.55
N GLN A 84 94.66 38.07 14.46
CA GLN A 84 95.99 38.69 14.54
C GLN A 84 95.83 40.10 15.15
N PRO A 85 96.57 40.41 16.23
CA PRO A 85 96.54 41.76 16.79
C PRO A 85 97.13 42.75 15.77
N ALA A 86 96.58 43.96 15.75
CA ALA A 86 97.04 45.04 14.88
C ALA A 86 98.56 45.26 15.05
N SER A 87 99.30 45.37 13.95
CA SER A 87 100.74 45.60 13.96
C SER A 87 101.13 46.87 13.19
N THR A 88 102.21 47.51 13.62
CA THR A 88 102.78 48.72 13.01
C THR A 88 104.05 48.36 12.25
N GLY A 89 103.95 48.30 10.93
CA GLY A 89 105.11 48.25 10.03
C GLY A 89 105.51 49.64 9.54
N PRO A 90 106.63 49.78 8.79
CA PRO A 90 107.16 51.08 8.34
C PRO A 90 106.20 51.89 7.44
N ASN A 91 105.08 51.30 6.99
CA ASN A 91 104.04 51.95 6.18
C ASN A 91 102.73 52.26 6.94
N GLY A 92 102.70 52.18 8.28
CA GLY A 92 101.55 52.53 9.11
C GLY A 92 100.78 51.34 9.72
N PRO A 93 99.77 51.60 10.59
CA PRO A 93 99.05 50.57 11.33
C PRO A 93 98.13 49.74 10.43
N LYS A 94 98.32 48.42 10.43
CA LYS A 94 97.44 47.45 9.77
C LYS A 94 96.30 47.06 10.72
N ALA A 95 95.04 47.22 10.30
CA ALA A 95 93.87 46.86 11.10
C ALA A 95 93.86 45.37 11.46
N ALA A 96 93.35 45.04 12.65
CA ALA A 96 93.21 43.66 13.13
C ALA A 96 92.28 42.87 12.19
N GLU A 97 92.75 41.73 11.71
CA GLU A 97 91.99 40.84 10.85
C GLU A 97 91.05 39.98 11.71
N PRO A 98 89.74 39.87 11.38
CA PRO A 98 88.79 39.09 12.17
C PRO A 98 89.19 37.60 12.18
N ALA A 99 88.73 36.87 13.20
CA ALA A 99 89.00 35.43 13.30
C ALA A 99 88.46 34.72 12.05
N HIS A 100 89.36 34.10 11.29
CA HIS A 100 89.03 33.29 10.12
C HIS A 100 89.47 31.84 10.37
N PHE A 101 88.85 30.90 9.68
CA PHE A 101 89.30 29.51 9.67
C PHE A 101 90.31 29.32 8.55
N SER A 102 91.42 28.66 8.86
CA SER A 102 92.35 28.18 7.83
C SER A 102 91.85 26.82 7.33
N GLU A 103 91.57 26.73 6.03
CA GLU A 103 91.26 25.45 5.39
C GLU A 103 92.52 24.59 5.37
N ILE A 104 92.52 23.49 6.13
CA ILE A 104 93.56 22.47 6.00
C ILE A 104 93.00 21.32 5.17
N PRO A 105 93.63 21.00 4.02
CA PRO A 105 93.22 19.86 3.22
C PRO A 105 93.49 18.58 4.00
N LEU A 106 92.48 17.73 4.09
CA LEU A 106 92.63 16.39 4.65
C LEU A 106 93.29 15.46 3.63
N HIS A 107 94.19 14.62 4.12
CA HIS A 107 94.86 13.62 3.29
C HIS A 107 93.96 12.39 3.12
N ILE A 108 93.22 12.37 2.01
CA ILE A 108 92.37 11.24 1.63
C ILE A 108 93.26 10.11 1.11
N ALA A 109 93.15 8.94 1.74
CA ALA A 109 93.89 7.74 1.37
C ALA A 109 93.21 7.03 0.18
N ALA A 110 91.89 6.87 0.27
CA ALA A 110 91.07 6.21 -0.73
C ALA A 110 89.61 6.63 -0.60
N LEU A 111 88.88 6.53 -1.71
CA LEU A 111 87.43 6.62 -1.77
C LEU A 111 86.89 5.41 -2.52
N GLU A 112 86.19 4.53 -1.82
CA GLU A 112 85.61 3.31 -2.40
C GLU A 112 84.10 3.51 -2.61
N ALA A 113 83.63 3.43 -3.85
CA ALA A 113 82.21 3.46 -4.16
C ALA A 113 81.57 2.09 -3.84
N GLY A 114 80.47 2.12 -3.10
CA GLY A 114 79.59 0.99 -2.85
C GLY A 114 78.24 1.14 -3.55
N GLU A 115 77.36 0.17 -3.37
CA GLU A 115 76.04 0.17 -4.01
C GLU A 115 75.09 1.24 -3.42
N GLY A 116 74.25 1.81 -4.27
CA GLY A 116 73.18 2.73 -3.88
C GLY A 116 73.69 4.07 -3.34
N GLY A 117 74.74 4.65 -3.92
CA GLY A 117 75.28 5.95 -3.50
C GLY A 117 76.05 5.92 -2.17
N ARG A 118 76.39 4.73 -1.65
CA ARG A 118 77.26 4.58 -0.48
C ARG A 118 78.72 4.74 -0.89
N TYR A 119 79.50 5.44 -0.08
CA TYR A 119 80.94 5.59 -0.28
C TYR A 119 81.67 5.30 1.03
N ARG A 120 82.81 4.64 0.97
CA ARG A 120 83.74 4.51 2.09
C ARG A 120 84.91 5.45 1.84
N LEU A 121 84.99 6.50 2.65
CA LEU A 121 86.05 7.49 2.65
C LEU A 121 87.11 7.07 3.68
N GLN A 122 88.32 6.79 3.21
CA GLN A 122 89.47 6.51 4.07
C GLN A 122 90.38 7.73 4.17
N LEU A 123 90.68 8.14 5.39
CA LEU A 123 91.63 9.21 5.68
C LEU A 123 92.94 8.61 6.21
N ASN A 124 94.07 9.18 5.77
CA ASN A 124 95.41 8.76 6.22
C ASN A 124 95.60 8.92 7.73
N GLU A 125 94.89 9.86 8.34
CA GLU A 125 94.89 10.11 9.77
C GLU A 125 93.51 10.59 10.24
N ALA A 126 93.18 10.33 11.50
CA ALA A 126 91.98 10.88 12.12
C ALA A 126 92.08 12.41 12.17
N PRO A 127 91.03 13.15 11.78
CA PRO A 127 91.01 14.59 11.98
C PRO A 127 91.15 14.89 13.47
N ARG A 128 91.97 15.90 13.82
CA ARG A 128 92.25 16.29 15.22
C ARG A 128 91.26 17.28 15.81
N VAL A 129 90.35 17.79 14.98
CA VAL A 129 89.19 18.59 15.37
C VAL A 129 88.05 18.27 14.40
N ASP A 130 86.83 18.65 14.75
CA ASP A 130 85.70 18.56 13.84
C ASP A 130 85.93 19.46 12.61
N GLY A 131 85.59 18.94 11.43
CA GLY A 131 85.81 19.58 10.14
C GLY A 131 84.58 19.48 9.24
N LEU A 132 84.62 20.18 8.10
CA LEU A 132 83.58 20.17 7.10
C LEU A 132 84.03 19.37 5.88
N LEU A 133 83.27 18.33 5.55
CA LEU A 133 83.41 17.62 4.30
C LEU A 133 82.58 18.32 3.22
N ARG A 134 83.22 18.93 2.23
CA ARG A 134 82.54 19.49 1.06
C ARG A 134 82.66 18.50 -0.10
N ILE A 135 81.55 18.18 -0.72
CA ILE A 135 81.48 17.24 -1.84
C ILE A 135 80.88 17.97 -3.02
N ARG A 136 81.66 18.11 -4.08
CA ARG A 136 81.25 18.75 -5.31
C ARG A 136 80.77 17.68 -6.28
N GLN A 137 79.46 17.60 -6.52
CA GLN A 137 78.91 16.76 -7.57
C GLN A 137 78.87 17.52 -8.88
N THR A 138 79.50 16.95 -9.90
CA THR A 138 79.43 17.48 -11.27
C THR A 138 78.28 16.76 -11.99
N ILE A 139 77.22 17.49 -12.35
CA ILE A 139 76.08 16.91 -13.09
C ILE A 139 76.42 16.91 -14.57
N GLY A 140 76.39 15.74 -15.21
CA GLY A 140 76.56 15.63 -16.66
C GLY A 140 75.32 16.15 -17.41
N ALA A 141 75.52 16.71 -18.61
CA ALA A 141 74.39 17.11 -19.45
C ALA A 141 73.51 15.88 -19.74
N PRO A 142 72.16 15.99 -19.68
CA PRO A 142 71.29 14.90 -20.10
C PRO A 142 71.59 14.54 -21.56
N THR A 143 71.94 13.29 -21.81
CA THR A 143 72.18 12.76 -23.16
C THR A 143 70.86 12.56 -23.88
N ASP A 144 70.30 13.64 -24.41
CA ASP A 144 69.27 13.57 -25.44
C ASP A 144 69.77 14.15 -26.77
N ALA A 145 69.83 13.25 -27.75
CA ALA A 145 70.30 13.49 -29.11
C ALA A 145 69.23 14.25 -29.92
N SER A 146 69.50 15.52 -30.26
CA SER A 146 69.00 16.19 -31.48
C SER A 146 69.35 17.70 -31.49
N LYS A 147 70.49 18.06 -32.10
CA LYS A 147 70.72 19.19 -33.05
C LYS A 147 72.18 19.67 -33.04
N THR A 148 72.75 19.80 -34.24
CA THR A 148 74.14 20.14 -34.60
C THR A 148 74.24 21.62 -35.05
N PRO A 149 75.43 22.20 -35.36
CA PRO A 149 76.36 22.84 -34.42
C PRO A 149 76.63 24.32 -34.74
N ALA A 150 76.94 25.15 -33.73
CA ALA A 150 77.80 26.32 -33.92
C ALA A 150 78.38 26.79 -32.58
N ASN A 151 79.68 27.12 -32.63
CA ASN A 151 80.50 27.81 -31.63
C ASN A 151 81.17 26.97 -30.53
N LYS A 152 82.42 26.59 -30.84
CA LYS A 152 83.47 26.23 -29.86
C LYS A 152 83.99 27.52 -29.21
N THR A 153 83.59 27.79 -27.97
CA THR A 153 84.41 28.27 -26.83
C THR A 153 83.47 28.83 -25.77
N ALA A 154 82.73 27.93 -25.13
CA ALA A 154 82.22 28.08 -23.77
C ALA A 154 81.86 26.67 -23.35
N THR A 155 82.72 26.02 -22.57
CA THR A 155 82.27 24.94 -21.70
C THR A 155 81.08 25.53 -20.91
N PRO A 156 79.85 25.00 -21.05
CA PRO A 156 78.84 25.36 -20.07
C PRO A 156 79.41 24.84 -18.76
N ASN A 157 79.62 25.73 -17.78
CA ASN A 157 79.85 25.32 -16.40
C ASN A 157 78.61 24.54 -15.98
N LEU A 158 78.68 23.23 -16.20
CA LEU A 158 77.77 22.22 -15.71
C LEU A 158 77.66 22.48 -14.21
N GLY A 159 76.46 22.85 -13.77
CA GLY A 159 76.20 23.32 -12.41
C GLY A 159 76.72 22.28 -11.43
N ALA A 160 77.79 22.60 -10.74
CA ALA A 160 78.30 21.74 -9.69
C ALA A 160 77.46 21.99 -8.44
N ILE A 161 76.92 20.92 -7.87
CA ILE A 161 76.23 21.01 -6.58
C ILE A 161 77.29 20.78 -5.50
N GLU A 162 77.43 21.73 -4.59
CA GLU A 162 78.28 21.55 -3.42
C GLU A 162 77.43 21.09 -2.24
N LEU A 163 77.60 19.83 -1.86
CA LEU A 163 77.01 19.21 -0.69
C LEU A 163 77.99 19.29 0.48
N GLN A 164 77.47 19.39 1.70
CA GLN A 164 78.30 19.57 2.89
C GLN A 164 77.85 18.63 4.01
N ALA A 165 78.81 18.05 4.71
CA ALA A 165 78.60 17.17 5.85
C ALA A 165 79.63 17.44 6.93
N LEU A 166 79.27 17.22 8.19
CA LEU A 166 80.19 17.39 9.32
C LEU A 166 81.05 16.13 9.50
N LEU A 167 82.36 16.31 9.54
CA LEU A 167 83.35 15.27 9.80
C LEU A 167 83.86 15.42 11.23
N LEU A 168 83.60 14.44 12.10
CA LEU A 168 83.90 14.56 13.53
C LEU A 168 85.25 13.93 13.90
N GLU A 169 85.96 14.54 14.87
CA GLU A 169 87.28 14.14 15.40
C GLU A 169 87.30 12.67 15.87
N THR A 170 86.19 12.21 16.45
CA THR A 170 86.12 10.91 17.13
C THR A 170 85.94 9.72 16.20
N GLY A 171 85.76 9.92 14.89
CA GLY A 171 85.44 8.86 13.94
C GLY A 171 84.05 8.29 14.22
N GLY A 172 83.07 8.60 13.38
CA GLY A 172 81.69 8.18 13.60
C GLY A 172 81.53 6.64 13.67
N PRO A 173 80.50 6.12 14.37
CA PRO A 173 80.17 4.70 14.31
C PRO A 173 79.83 4.26 12.88
N LYS A 174 79.87 2.94 12.61
CA LYS A 174 79.72 2.27 11.29
C LYS A 174 78.41 2.55 10.50
N TYR A 175 77.63 3.56 10.87
CA TYR A 175 76.43 3.98 10.17
C TYR A 175 76.76 5.04 9.11
N PRO A 176 76.17 4.97 7.90
CA PRO A 176 76.48 5.90 6.84
C PRO A 176 75.93 7.31 7.13
N ILE A 177 76.78 8.34 6.98
CA ILE A 177 76.41 9.75 7.04
C ILE A 177 75.59 10.09 5.78
N GLN A 178 74.33 10.47 5.96
CA GLN A 178 73.41 10.82 4.87
C GLN A 178 73.67 12.24 4.35
N ILE A 179 74.04 12.37 3.08
CA ILE A 179 74.38 13.63 2.43
C ILE A 179 73.45 13.85 1.23
N ASN A 180 72.54 14.81 1.38
CA ASN A 180 71.69 15.32 0.31
C ASN A 180 71.52 16.84 0.47
N GLN A 181 70.68 17.45 -0.37
CA GLN A 181 70.50 18.90 -0.39
C GLN A 181 69.91 19.42 0.94
N THR A 182 68.95 18.70 1.50
CA THR A 182 68.27 19.07 2.75
C THR A 182 69.19 18.91 3.96
N THR A 183 69.96 17.83 4.04
CA THR A 183 70.95 17.63 5.11
C THR A 183 72.15 18.56 4.97
N THR A 184 72.51 18.95 3.74
CA THR A 184 73.52 19.99 3.49
C THR A 184 73.09 21.35 4.02
N ALA A 185 71.85 21.77 3.74
CA ALA A 185 71.30 23.02 4.29
C ALA A 185 71.22 22.97 5.82
N ALA A 186 70.74 21.86 6.38
CA ALA A 186 70.72 21.62 7.83
C ALA A 186 72.13 21.67 8.44
N THR A 187 73.14 21.10 7.77
CA THR A 187 74.55 21.12 8.20
C THR A 187 75.12 22.53 8.18
N ARG A 188 74.80 23.34 7.16
CA ARG A 188 75.20 24.75 7.08
C ARG A 188 74.62 25.56 8.24
N MET A 189 73.34 25.38 8.55
CA MET A 189 72.69 26.05 9.68
C MET A 189 73.30 25.62 11.02
N TYR A 190 73.45 24.31 11.22
CA TYR A 190 74.05 23.77 12.44
C TYR A 190 75.46 24.36 12.65
N LEU A 191 76.29 24.35 11.60
CA LEU A 191 77.64 24.88 11.65
C LEU A 191 77.65 26.39 11.93
N ALA A 192 76.84 27.20 11.23
CA ALA A 192 76.80 28.64 11.45
C ALA A 192 76.43 28.99 12.91
N GLN A 193 75.53 28.23 13.53
CA GLN A 193 75.02 28.49 14.87
C GLN A 193 75.93 27.95 15.98
N VAL A 194 76.56 26.78 15.77
CA VAL A 194 77.62 26.25 16.62
C VAL A 194 78.83 27.19 16.60
N LEU A 195 79.24 27.68 15.42
CA LEU A 195 80.37 28.62 15.29
C LEU A 195 80.14 29.96 16.00
N ALA A 196 78.88 30.36 16.22
CA ALA A 196 78.52 31.58 16.92
C ALA A 196 78.60 31.47 18.47
N GLN A 197 78.55 30.25 19.04
CA GLN A 197 78.56 30.05 20.49
C GLN A 197 79.95 29.61 20.96
N ARG A 198 80.67 30.49 21.69
CA ARG A 198 82.03 30.22 22.17
C ARG A 198 82.02 29.19 23.30
N GLY A 199 82.45 27.96 23.01
CA GLY A 199 82.89 26.98 24.01
C GLY A 199 82.21 25.62 23.88
N TYR A 200 82.83 24.71 23.14
CA TYR A 200 82.38 23.32 23.06
C TYR A 200 83.36 22.37 23.74
N GLY A 201 82.84 21.55 24.65
CA GLY A 201 83.37 20.22 24.96
C GLY A 201 82.74 19.19 24.02
N ARG A 202 83.30 17.96 23.99
CA ARG A 202 82.93 16.88 23.05
C ARG A 202 81.39 16.68 22.96
N VAL A 203 80.85 16.80 21.75
CA VAL A 203 79.44 16.52 21.41
C VAL A 203 79.35 15.09 20.87
N ASP A 204 78.31 14.33 21.28
CA ASP A 204 78.10 12.96 20.82
C ASP A 204 77.55 12.91 19.38
N VAL A 205 78.10 12.01 18.57
CA VAL A 205 77.74 11.77 17.16
C VAL A 205 76.26 11.39 16.99
N GLU A 206 75.69 10.66 17.93
CA GLU A 206 74.29 10.24 17.88
C GLU A 206 73.32 11.43 18.06
N GLN A 207 73.71 12.41 18.88
CA GLN A 207 72.94 13.63 19.12
C GLN A 207 72.94 14.56 17.90
N ILE A 208 74.07 14.66 17.19
CA ILE A 208 74.22 15.48 15.97
C ILE A 208 73.39 14.90 14.83
N ASN A 209 73.47 13.58 14.61
CA ASN A 209 72.71 12.92 13.56
C ASN A 209 71.19 13.02 13.79
N THR A 210 70.76 12.93 15.04
CA THR A 210 69.34 13.14 15.40
C THR A 210 68.91 14.58 15.08
N LEU A 211 69.73 15.57 15.43
CA LEU A 211 69.43 16.98 15.21
C LEU A 211 69.36 17.34 13.72
N ILE A 212 70.34 16.88 12.92
CA ILE A 212 70.37 17.07 11.46
C ILE A 212 69.13 16.42 10.83
N SER A 213 68.74 15.24 11.30
CA SER A 213 67.56 14.53 10.78
C SER A 213 66.25 15.25 11.11
N VAL A 214 66.11 15.82 12.32
CA VAL A 214 64.93 16.61 12.71
C VAL A 214 64.81 17.89 11.87
N VAL A 215 65.92 18.61 11.69
CA VAL A 215 65.94 19.82 10.85
C VAL A 215 65.64 19.46 9.39
N ALA A 216 66.23 18.38 8.87
CA ALA A 216 65.98 17.93 7.51
C ALA A 216 64.52 17.52 7.29
N ASN A 217 63.91 16.80 8.24
CA ASN A 217 62.49 16.45 8.17
C ASN A 217 61.58 17.68 8.22
N HIS A 218 61.90 18.69 9.02
CA HIS A 218 61.14 19.95 9.03
C HIS A 218 61.26 20.68 7.68
N LEU A 219 62.47 20.81 7.14
CA LEU A 219 62.73 21.43 5.83
C LEU A 219 61.98 20.70 4.71
N ALA A 220 61.82 19.38 4.78
CA ALA A 220 61.07 18.58 3.81
C ALA A 220 59.56 18.91 3.77
N THR A 221 59.00 19.53 4.81
CA THR A 221 57.59 19.97 4.84
C THR A 221 57.36 21.32 4.15
N LEU A 222 58.41 22.01 3.72
CA LEU A 222 58.32 23.32 3.07
C LEU A 222 58.14 23.16 1.55
N ASP A 223 57.09 23.77 0.99
CA ASP A 223 56.89 23.93 -0.47
C ASP A 223 57.99 24.82 -1.06
N VAL A 224 59.00 24.22 -1.70
CA VAL A 224 60.12 24.97 -2.30
C VAL A 224 59.76 25.50 -3.68
N PRO A 225 60.15 26.75 -4.00
CA PRO A 225 59.99 27.27 -5.35
C PRO A 225 60.82 26.43 -6.35
N THR A 226 60.12 25.64 -7.17
CA THR A 226 60.71 24.75 -8.18
C THR A 226 61.48 25.48 -9.29
N LYS A 227 61.39 26.82 -9.34
CA LYS A 227 62.09 27.68 -10.31
C LYS A 227 63.52 28.05 -9.88
N LEU A 228 63.91 27.77 -8.64
CA LEU A 228 65.25 28.07 -8.14
C LEU A 228 66.24 26.98 -8.56
N SER A 229 67.48 27.36 -8.87
CA SER A 229 68.55 26.37 -9.07
C SER A 229 68.84 25.64 -7.75
N VAL A 230 69.37 24.43 -7.81
CA VAL A 230 69.69 23.63 -6.61
C VAL A 230 70.49 24.43 -5.56
N PRO A 231 71.54 25.20 -5.91
CA PRO A 231 72.23 26.07 -4.94
C PRO A 231 71.32 27.14 -4.29
N GLN A 232 70.43 27.76 -5.06
CA GLN A 232 69.50 28.78 -4.56
C GLN A 232 68.43 28.18 -3.65
N GLN A 233 68.04 26.92 -3.88
CA GLN A 233 67.13 26.20 -2.99
C GLN A 233 67.80 25.92 -1.63
N ILE A 234 69.08 25.53 -1.61
CA ILE A 234 69.87 25.31 -0.38
C ILE A 234 69.95 26.59 0.46
N ASP A 235 70.28 27.72 -0.16
CA ASP A 235 70.38 29.01 0.55
C ASP A 235 68.99 29.50 1.00
N TRP A 236 67.94 29.26 0.19
CA TRP A 236 66.56 29.55 0.53
C TRP A 236 66.08 28.73 1.75
N TYR A 237 66.44 27.45 1.84
CA TYR A 237 66.13 26.60 2.99
C TYR A 237 66.81 27.11 4.26
N ALA A 238 68.11 27.44 4.18
CA ALA A 238 68.90 27.91 5.31
C ALA A 238 68.36 29.23 5.91
N GLU A 239 68.09 30.22 5.06
CA GLU A 239 67.60 31.54 5.50
C GLU A 239 66.19 31.47 6.12
N ARG A 240 65.34 30.54 5.66
CA ARG A 240 63.94 30.42 6.08
C ARG A 240 63.79 29.64 7.38
N ALA A 241 64.61 28.60 7.58
CA ALA A 241 64.58 27.80 8.80
C ALA A 241 65.21 28.51 10.00
N GLU A 242 66.24 29.34 9.79
CA GLU A 242 66.77 30.25 10.83
C GLU A 242 65.70 31.20 11.38
N LYS A 243 64.71 31.58 10.57
CA LYS A 243 63.59 32.46 10.95
C LYS A 243 62.40 31.71 11.57
N SER A 244 62.42 30.37 11.60
CA SER A 244 61.25 29.54 11.96
C SER A 244 61.50 28.64 13.17
N CYS A 245 62.75 28.22 13.42
CA CYS A 245 63.12 27.40 14.58
C CYS A 245 64.45 27.85 15.20
N THR A 246 64.54 27.76 16.52
CA THR A 246 65.78 27.99 17.28
C THR A 246 66.32 26.68 17.81
N LEU A 247 67.62 26.44 17.60
CA LEU A 247 68.35 25.31 18.19
C LEU A 247 68.82 25.69 19.59
N ARG A 248 68.40 24.94 20.62
CA ARG A 248 68.90 25.10 21.98
C ARG A 248 69.77 23.91 22.38
N PHE A 249 70.96 24.21 22.89
CA PHE A 249 71.87 23.23 23.46
C PHE A 249 71.96 23.45 24.97
N SER A 250 71.54 22.46 25.76
CA SER A 250 71.90 22.37 27.19
C SER A 250 72.92 21.25 27.36
N ARG A 251 73.78 21.32 28.38
CA ARG A 251 75.06 20.60 28.58
C ARG A 251 75.07 19.06 28.42
N MET A 252 73.99 18.41 27.99
CA MET A 252 73.96 17.02 27.50
C MET A 252 72.74 16.68 26.58
N SER A 253 71.95 17.64 26.06
CA SER A 253 70.86 17.38 25.10
C SER A 253 70.52 18.62 24.27
N GLY A 254 70.31 18.45 22.96
CA GLY A 254 69.87 19.49 22.02
C GLY A 254 68.38 19.35 21.70
N SER A 255 67.64 20.46 21.73
CA SER A 255 66.23 20.52 21.30
C SER A 255 66.04 21.54 20.17
N VAL A 256 65.17 21.21 19.21
CA VAL A 256 64.70 22.13 18.18
C VAL A 256 63.39 22.75 18.69
N GLU A 257 63.42 24.04 19.04
CA GLU A 257 62.22 24.79 19.40
C GLU A 257 61.75 25.58 18.18
N CYS A 258 60.70 25.10 17.50
CA CYS A 258 60.07 25.84 16.42
C CYS A 258 59.01 26.80 16.98
N ALA A 259 58.93 28.01 16.42
CA ALA A 259 57.85 28.92 16.75
C ALA A 259 56.54 28.34 16.21
N THR A 260 55.70 27.83 17.13
CA THR A 260 54.35 27.38 16.82
C THR A 260 53.35 28.50 17.08
N PHE A 261 52.43 28.70 16.14
CA PHE A 261 51.38 29.68 16.22
C PHE A 261 50.05 28.97 16.39
N THR A 262 49.20 29.53 17.26
CA THR A 262 47.89 28.95 17.50
C THR A 262 46.97 29.18 16.31
N LEU A 263 46.09 28.23 16.08
CA LEU A 263 45.05 28.28 15.06
C LEU A 263 43.71 28.17 15.76
N GLY A 264 42.80 29.09 15.49
CA GLY A 264 41.54 29.21 16.19
C GLY A 264 40.57 30.11 15.44
N GLY A 265 39.41 30.27 16.04
CA GLY A 265 38.30 30.94 15.40
C GLY A 265 37.12 31.13 16.31
N GLU A 266 35.99 31.49 15.72
CA GLU A 266 34.70 31.60 16.41
C GLU A 266 33.67 30.67 15.75
N VAL A 267 32.90 29.96 16.58
CA VAL A 267 31.72 29.19 16.17
C VAL A 267 30.47 29.94 16.58
N ARG A 268 29.55 30.12 15.63
CA ARG A 268 28.23 30.73 15.86
C ARG A 268 27.10 29.84 15.32
N GLY A 269 25.99 29.81 16.06
CA GLY A 269 24.78 29.06 15.70
C GLY A 269 24.85 27.57 16.04
N LEU A 270 25.89 27.09 16.73
CA LEU A 270 26.04 25.68 17.11
C LEU A 270 25.02 25.27 18.19
N VAL A 271 24.38 24.14 17.95
CA VAL A 271 23.55 23.36 18.88
C VAL A 271 24.04 21.92 18.84
N GLY A 272 24.51 21.39 19.97
CA GLY A 272 25.09 20.04 20.04
C GLY A 272 26.60 20.04 19.84
N GLN A 273 27.13 19.01 19.17
CA GLN A 273 28.55 18.76 19.03
C GLN A 273 29.02 18.93 17.59
N LEU A 274 30.08 19.71 17.38
CA LEU A 274 30.78 19.88 16.12
C LEU A 274 32.19 19.30 16.24
N SER A 275 32.66 18.60 15.21
CA SER A 275 34.04 18.12 15.12
C SER A 275 34.76 18.81 13.96
N LEU A 276 35.79 19.60 14.28
CA LEU A 276 36.66 20.23 13.29
C LEU A 276 37.97 19.47 13.20
N VAL A 277 38.60 19.48 12.03
CA VAL A 277 39.96 18.95 11.85
C VAL A 277 40.79 19.95 11.07
N VAL A 278 42.08 20.04 11.41
CA VAL A 278 43.08 20.78 10.65
C VAL A 278 44.04 19.80 9.97
N ASN A 279 44.23 19.92 8.65
CA ASN A 279 45.21 19.14 7.87
C ASN A 279 45.19 17.61 8.13
N GLN A 280 44.01 17.00 8.32
CA GLN A 280 43.85 15.58 8.69
C GLN A 280 44.42 15.15 10.05
N GLY A 281 44.70 16.10 10.95
CA GLY A 281 45.18 15.85 12.31
C GLY A 281 44.08 15.38 13.28
N ASP A 282 44.33 15.55 14.57
CA ASP A 282 43.38 15.17 15.61
C ASP A 282 42.12 16.05 15.58
N PRO A 283 40.94 15.46 15.78
CA PRO A 283 39.69 16.21 15.78
C PRO A 283 39.57 17.09 17.02
N LEU A 284 39.12 18.33 16.81
CA LEU A 284 38.71 19.25 17.85
C LEU A 284 37.19 19.19 18.01
N THR A 285 36.74 18.71 19.17
CA THR A 285 35.33 18.72 19.56
C THR A 285 34.95 20.09 20.13
N ILE A 286 33.85 20.65 19.64
CA ILE A 286 33.26 21.91 20.10
C ILE A 286 31.80 21.64 20.49
N THR A 287 31.39 22.06 21.69
CA THR A 287 30.05 21.79 22.24
C THR A 287 29.21 23.04 22.48
N GLU A 288 29.79 24.23 22.32
CA GLU A 288 29.12 25.50 22.55
C GLU A 288 29.62 26.58 21.59
N ASN A 289 28.84 27.66 21.48
CA ASN A 289 29.22 28.83 20.69
C ASN A 289 30.36 29.59 21.38
N GLY A 290 31.20 30.26 20.59
CA GLY A 290 32.29 31.08 21.09
C GLY A 290 33.62 30.77 20.41
N SER A 291 34.70 31.26 21.02
CA SER A 291 36.05 31.08 20.51
C SER A 291 36.53 29.64 20.69
N PHE A 292 37.18 29.08 19.67
CA PHE A 292 37.84 27.79 19.74
C PHE A 292 39.33 27.91 19.36
N LEU A 293 40.13 26.95 19.82
CA LEU A 293 41.56 26.87 19.56
C LEU A 293 41.95 25.41 19.30
N PHE A 294 42.70 25.14 18.23
CA PHE A 294 43.35 23.84 18.07
C PHE A 294 44.48 23.69 19.11
N PRO A 295 44.51 22.58 19.88
CA PRO A 295 45.50 22.39 20.95
C PRO A 295 46.94 22.37 20.45
N ALA A 296 47.17 21.80 19.26
CA ALA A 296 48.47 21.77 18.61
C ALA A 296 48.66 23.04 17.76
N GLY A 297 49.65 23.85 18.13
CA GLY A 297 50.08 24.99 17.32
C GLY A 297 50.75 24.51 16.02
N LEU A 298 50.59 25.28 14.95
CA LEU A 298 51.23 25.01 13.68
C LEU A 298 52.51 25.82 13.54
N VAL A 299 53.57 25.20 13.02
CA VAL A 299 54.83 25.89 12.77
C VAL A 299 54.62 26.98 11.73
N ASN A 300 55.41 28.07 11.80
CA ASN A 300 55.42 29.12 10.80
C ASN A 300 55.46 28.54 9.36
N ARG A 301 54.77 29.19 8.42
CA ARG A 301 54.66 28.81 6.99
C ARG A 301 53.92 27.51 6.68
N THR A 302 53.54 26.70 7.68
CA THR A 302 52.67 25.54 7.50
C THR A 302 51.36 25.99 6.86
N ARG A 303 50.91 25.25 5.83
CA ARG A 303 49.54 25.41 5.30
C ARG A 303 48.56 24.88 6.33
N TYR A 304 47.43 25.53 6.50
CA TYR A 304 46.32 24.98 7.27
C TYR A 304 45.09 24.87 6.38
N ASP A 305 44.31 23.83 6.60
CA ASP A 305 43.00 23.61 6.02
C ASP A 305 42.08 23.02 7.10
N VAL A 306 41.14 23.84 7.56
CA VAL A 306 40.18 23.53 8.60
C VAL A 306 38.87 23.12 7.94
N THR A 307 38.50 21.87 8.19
CA THR A 307 37.31 21.25 7.63
C THR A 307 36.42 20.71 8.74
N VAL A 308 35.12 20.60 8.45
CA VAL A 308 34.19 19.90 9.34
C VAL A 308 34.40 18.41 9.13
N ARG A 309 34.81 17.71 10.19
CA ARG A 309 34.92 16.26 10.19
C ARG A 309 33.57 15.60 10.45
N GLU A 310 32.85 16.10 11.46
CA GLU A 310 31.50 15.62 11.82
C GLU A 310 30.59 16.81 12.09
N GLN A 311 29.46 16.84 11.39
CA GLN A 311 28.43 17.87 11.57
C GLN A 311 27.63 17.63 12.86
N PRO A 312 27.09 18.69 13.49
CA PRO A 312 26.12 18.52 14.57
C PRO A 312 24.84 17.88 14.05
N ALA A 313 24.17 17.11 14.90
CA ALA A 313 22.85 16.59 14.58
C ALA A 313 21.87 17.75 14.30
N GLY A 314 21.26 17.75 13.11
CA GLY A 314 20.25 18.74 12.75
C GLY A 314 20.76 20.11 12.29
N GLN A 315 22.07 20.28 12.13
CA GLN A 315 22.65 21.52 11.63
C GLN A 315 23.67 21.24 10.52
N THR A 316 23.92 22.27 9.71
CA THR A 316 25.03 22.27 8.76
C THR A 316 25.96 23.43 9.10
N CYS A 317 27.17 23.10 9.53
CA CYS A 317 28.24 24.05 9.77
C CYS A 317 29.12 24.24 8.53
N THR A 318 29.44 25.49 8.22
CA THR A 318 30.32 25.88 7.13
C THR A 318 31.50 26.68 7.69
N VAL A 319 32.70 26.39 7.17
CA VAL A 319 33.94 27.07 7.58
C VAL A 319 34.27 28.16 6.56
N LYS A 320 34.44 29.39 7.04
CA LYS A 320 34.99 30.52 6.29
C LYS A 320 36.37 30.89 6.83
N TYR A 321 37.25 31.29 5.91
CA TYR A 321 38.65 31.58 6.22
C TYR A 321 39.41 30.41 6.85
N GLY A 322 38.93 29.18 6.63
CA GLY A 322 39.48 27.95 7.20
C GLY A 322 40.77 27.46 6.54
N SER A 323 41.21 28.08 5.45
CA SER A 323 42.43 27.67 4.75
C SER A 323 43.40 28.84 4.55
N GLY A 324 44.70 28.55 4.63
CA GLY A 324 45.73 29.57 4.53
C GLY A 324 47.12 29.07 4.92
N ARG A 325 48.00 30.00 5.29
CA ARG A 325 49.34 29.70 5.83
C ARG A 325 49.59 30.52 7.08
N ILE A 326 50.37 29.95 7.99
CA ILE A 326 50.88 30.68 9.16
C ILE A 326 51.94 31.71 8.71
N HIS A 327 51.80 32.95 9.18
CA HIS A 327 52.70 34.07 8.85
C HIS A 327 53.26 34.74 10.11
N ALA A 328 54.02 33.97 10.89
CA ALA A 328 54.63 34.43 12.13
C ALA A 328 53.64 35.08 13.13
N GLN A 329 52.36 34.71 13.05
CA GLN A 329 51.29 35.18 13.93
C GLN A 329 50.23 34.08 14.03
N SER A 330 49.59 33.99 15.21
CA SER A 330 48.41 33.15 15.42
C SER A 330 47.25 33.58 14.53
N VAL A 331 46.47 32.61 14.08
CA VAL A 331 45.27 32.84 13.28
C VAL A 331 44.08 32.57 14.18
N ASP A 332 43.27 33.60 14.45
CA ASP A 332 42.06 33.56 15.28
C ASP A 332 40.80 33.96 14.49
N GLY A 333 40.94 34.24 13.18
CA GLY A 333 39.88 34.75 12.31
C GLY A 333 39.06 33.68 11.58
N ILE A 334 39.22 32.40 11.90
CA ILE A 334 38.40 31.33 11.29
C ILE A 334 36.97 31.49 11.78
N LEU A 335 36.00 31.53 10.85
CA LEU A 335 34.60 31.66 11.20
C LEU A 335 33.87 30.38 10.84
N VAL A 336 33.23 29.76 11.83
CA VAL A 336 32.35 28.61 11.61
C VAL A 336 30.92 29.03 11.87
N LYS A 337 30.07 28.92 10.85
CA LYS A 337 28.65 29.24 10.94
C LYS A 337 27.83 27.97 10.78
N CYS A 338 27.05 27.64 11.82
CA CYS A 338 26.11 26.54 11.82
C CYS A 338 24.70 27.06 11.60
N ASP A 339 24.01 26.51 10.61
CA ASP A 339 22.61 26.82 10.29
C ASP A 339 21.74 25.58 10.55
N ASP A 340 20.53 25.80 11.06
CA ASP A 340 19.56 24.72 11.30
C ASP A 340 19.12 24.07 9.98
N ASN A 341 18.99 22.75 9.99
CA ASN A 341 18.43 22.00 8.86
C ASN A 341 16.90 21.98 8.97
N TYR A 342 16.25 22.16 7.83
CA TYR A 342 14.79 22.16 7.70
C TYR A 342 14.36 21.09 6.70
N TYR A 343 13.42 20.24 7.11
CA TYR A 343 12.94 19.12 6.30
C TYR A 343 11.46 19.27 5.96
N PRO A 344 11.03 18.84 4.74
CA PRO A 344 9.63 18.81 4.38
C PRO A 344 8.92 17.62 5.04
N ILE A 345 7.60 17.77 5.17
CA ILE A 345 6.69 16.70 5.61
C ILE A 345 5.69 16.45 4.50
N GLY A 346 5.48 15.19 4.20
CA GLY A 346 4.57 14.75 3.18
C GLY A 346 4.15 13.30 3.39
N GLY A 347 3.43 12.80 2.41
CA GLY A 347 2.73 11.54 2.54
C GLY A 347 2.05 11.11 1.27
N LEU A 348 1.24 10.05 1.40
CA LEU A 348 0.40 9.50 0.36
C LEU A 348 -1.07 9.58 0.80
N ALA A 349 -1.93 10.04 -0.10
CA ALA A 349 -3.38 10.05 0.08
C ALA A 349 -4.04 9.03 -0.83
N GLU A 350 -4.93 8.20 -0.27
CA GLU A 350 -5.67 7.16 -0.97
C GLU A 350 -7.17 7.19 -0.59
N GLY A 351 -8.05 6.98 -1.57
CA GLY A 351 -9.51 6.93 -1.37
C GLY A 351 -10.19 8.31 -1.28
N ILE A 352 -9.59 9.36 -1.83
CA ILE A 352 -10.07 10.74 -1.77
C ILE A 352 -11.25 10.95 -2.72
N ARG A 353 -12.43 11.28 -2.17
CA ARG A 353 -13.67 11.53 -2.95
C ARG A 353 -14.29 12.90 -2.70
N GLY A 354 -13.45 13.86 -2.33
CA GLY A 354 -13.80 15.23 -1.99
C GLY A 354 -12.63 15.92 -1.29
N PRO A 355 -12.72 17.23 -1.02
CA PRO A 355 -11.63 17.97 -0.38
C PRO A 355 -11.44 17.55 1.09
N VAL A 356 -10.27 17.00 1.40
CA VAL A 356 -9.82 16.72 2.78
C VAL A 356 -8.84 17.81 3.20
N ASN A 357 -9.04 18.44 4.36
CA ASN A 357 -8.09 19.44 4.88
C ASN A 357 -7.20 18.83 5.96
N LEU A 358 -5.91 18.80 5.71
CA LEU A 358 -4.88 18.48 6.71
C LEU A 358 -4.34 19.77 7.33
N GLN A 359 -4.07 19.73 8.63
CA GLN A 359 -3.44 20.80 9.38
C GLN A 359 -2.11 20.32 9.94
N LEU A 360 -1.06 21.12 9.78
CA LEU A 360 0.26 20.85 10.37
C LEU A 360 0.44 21.70 11.62
N ASN A 361 0.77 21.07 12.75
CA ASN A 361 1.07 21.70 14.04
C ASN A 361 0.02 22.75 14.44
N GLY A 362 -1.27 22.40 14.29
CA GLY A 362 -2.38 23.33 14.46
C GLY A 362 -2.59 24.17 13.21
N THR A 363 -2.27 25.46 13.27
CA THR A 363 -2.53 26.42 12.17
C THR A 363 -1.29 26.78 11.35
N LYS A 364 -0.17 26.09 11.55
CA LYS A 364 1.10 26.41 10.88
C LYS A 364 0.96 26.32 9.35
N GLU A 365 0.25 25.32 8.88
CA GLU A 365 -0.21 25.22 7.49
C GLU A 365 -1.52 24.43 7.41
N THR A 366 -2.38 24.78 6.46
CA THR A 366 -3.53 23.95 6.05
C THR A 366 -3.36 23.55 4.60
N LEU A 367 -3.40 22.25 4.34
CA LEU A 367 -3.27 21.66 3.01
C LEU A 367 -4.59 20.97 2.62
N THR A 368 -5.14 21.34 1.47
CA THR A 368 -6.34 20.69 0.91
C THR A 368 -5.96 19.64 -0.11
N ILE A 369 -6.31 18.38 0.17
CA ILE A 369 -6.13 17.24 -0.73
C ILE A 369 -7.43 17.02 -1.51
N GLN A 370 -7.34 16.99 -2.84
CA GLN A 370 -8.52 16.89 -3.73
C GLN A 370 -8.60 15.57 -4.51
N ARG A 371 -7.50 14.79 -4.55
CA ARG A 371 -7.39 13.52 -5.26
C ARG A 371 -6.30 12.67 -4.63
N ASP A 372 -6.29 11.39 -4.98
CA ASP A 372 -5.24 10.46 -4.59
C ASP A 372 -3.86 10.88 -5.10
N GLY A 373 -2.83 10.50 -4.37
CA GLY A 373 -1.44 10.73 -4.72
C GLY A 373 -0.60 11.32 -3.59
N SER A 374 0.67 11.59 -3.91
CA SER A 374 1.61 12.17 -2.95
C SER A 374 1.26 13.62 -2.62
N PHE A 375 1.40 13.99 -1.36
CA PHE A 375 1.23 15.36 -0.89
C PHE A 375 2.44 15.80 -0.06
N ASN A 376 2.72 17.11 -0.04
CA ASN A 376 3.74 17.71 0.79
C ASN A 376 3.20 19.03 1.35
N PHE A 377 3.51 19.31 2.62
CA PHE A 377 3.39 20.65 3.18
C PHE A 377 4.50 21.53 2.61
N LEU A 378 4.19 22.79 2.32
CA LEU A 378 5.17 23.78 1.86
C LEU A 378 6.08 24.22 3.01
N THR A 379 5.55 24.24 4.23
CA THR A 379 6.27 24.56 5.45
C THR A 379 7.23 23.44 5.79
N LYS A 380 8.52 23.77 5.79
CA LYS A 380 9.55 22.88 6.34
C LYS A 380 9.67 23.11 7.84
N LEU A 381 9.80 22.02 8.59
CA LEU A 381 10.00 22.08 10.04
C LEU A 381 11.48 21.94 10.37
N LYS A 382 11.89 22.45 11.53
CA LYS A 382 13.29 22.37 11.99
C LYS A 382 13.61 20.93 12.44
N HIS A 383 14.85 20.47 12.25
CA HIS A 383 15.29 19.18 12.80
C HIS A 383 15.02 19.09 14.32
N GLY A 384 14.49 17.95 14.76
CA GLY A 384 14.09 17.70 16.15
C GLY A 384 12.77 18.35 16.55
N GLU A 385 12.14 19.17 15.71
CA GLU A 385 10.80 19.71 15.97
C GLU A 385 9.75 18.59 15.91
N ALA A 386 8.80 18.63 16.84
CA ALA A 386 7.66 17.73 16.79
C ALA A 386 6.72 18.14 15.63
N TYR A 387 6.16 17.14 14.95
CA TYR A 387 5.09 17.33 13.99
C TYR A 387 3.81 16.61 14.45
N ASP A 388 2.68 17.22 14.13
CA ASP A 388 1.32 16.76 14.40
C ASP A 388 0.45 17.18 13.20
N VAL A 389 0.20 16.22 12.32
CA VAL A 389 -0.70 16.34 11.19
C VAL A 389 -2.09 15.89 11.66
N LYS A 390 -3.08 16.76 11.48
CA LYS A 390 -4.47 16.50 11.86
C LYS A 390 -5.41 16.65 10.69
N ILE A 391 -6.41 15.78 10.61
CA ILE A 391 -7.54 15.97 9.71
C ILE A 391 -8.42 17.04 10.34
N SER A 392 -8.41 18.25 9.75
CA SER A 392 -9.20 19.39 10.23
C SER A 392 -10.61 19.41 9.67
N ARG A 393 -10.83 18.77 8.51
CA ARG A 393 -12.14 18.59 7.91
C ARG A 393 -12.16 17.34 7.04
N ASN A 394 -13.13 16.48 7.30
CA ASN A 394 -13.40 15.30 6.50
C ASN A 394 -14.55 15.60 5.50
N PRO A 395 -14.52 15.06 4.27
CA PRO A 395 -15.68 15.09 3.39
C PRO A 395 -16.82 14.26 4.00
N PRO A 396 -18.09 14.65 3.80
CA PRO A 396 -19.20 13.95 4.42
C PRO A 396 -19.42 12.52 3.87
N GLU A 397 -18.91 12.20 2.68
CA GLU A 397 -19.14 10.92 2.00
C GLU A 397 -18.13 9.81 2.34
N VAL A 398 -17.04 10.15 3.04
CA VAL A 398 -15.95 9.21 3.34
C VAL A 398 -15.54 9.35 4.80
N THR A 399 -14.95 8.31 5.39
CA THR A 399 -14.22 8.40 6.66
C THR A 399 -12.73 8.31 6.39
N CYS A 400 -11.99 9.36 6.72
CA CYS A 400 -10.54 9.40 6.58
C CYS A 400 -9.84 9.10 7.91
N SER A 401 -8.74 8.37 7.83
CA SER A 401 -7.84 8.06 8.93
C SER A 401 -6.42 8.47 8.57
N LEU A 402 -5.63 8.82 9.59
CA LEU A 402 -4.26 9.26 9.42
C LEU A 402 -3.30 8.28 10.11
N GLY A 403 -2.39 7.70 9.34
CA GLY A 403 -1.26 6.92 9.83
C GLY A 403 0.01 7.77 9.85
N ARG A 404 0.86 7.57 10.88
CA ARG A 404 2.14 8.28 11.04
C ARG A 404 2.03 9.81 11.00
N GLY A 405 0.90 10.35 11.48
CA GLY A 405 0.66 11.79 11.51
C GLY A 405 1.38 12.55 12.62
N VAL A 406 1.98 11.86 13.59
CA VAL A 406 2.64 12.49 14.75
C VAL A 406 4.05 11.93 14.95
N GLY A 407 4.99 12.78 15.35
CA GLY A 407 6.36 12.35 15.63
C GLY A 407 7.36 13.50 15.76
N TYR A 408 8.64 13.19 15.57
CA TYR A 408 9.73 14.17 15.55
C TYR A 408 10.45 14.14 14.20
N LEU A 409 10.79 15.31 13.70
CA LEU A 409 11.39 15.48 12.37
C LEU A 409 12.92 15.30 12.43
N LEU A 410 13.43 14.12 12.09
CA LEU A 410 14.89 13.89 12.03
C LEU A 410 15.45 14.05 10.60
N ASP A 411 14.63 13.77 9.60
CA ASP A 411 14.89 13.95 8.17
C ASP A 411 13.54 14.21 7.46
N THR A 412 13.53 14.25 6.14
CA THR A 412 12.34 14.32 5.29
C THR A 412 11.37 13.20 5.60
N ILE A 413 10.11 13.55 5.85
CA ILE A 413 9.02 12.61 6.08
C ILE A 413 8.16 12.56 4.82
N SER A 414 7.92 11.36 4.30
CA SER A 414 7.14 11.15 3.07
C SER A 414 6.10 10.02 3.21
N ASP A 415 5.89 9.54 4.43
CA ASP A 415 5.13 8.32 4.75
C ASP A 415 3.94 8.59 5.67
N VAL A 416 3.52 9.85 5.82
CA VAL A 416 2.20 10.16 6.40
C VAL A 416 1.14 9.53 5.50
N ALA A 417 0.36 8.60 6.04
CA ALA A 417 -0.66 7.88 5.27
C ALA A 417 -2.03 8.52 5.54
N LEU A 418 -2.67 9.06 4.51
CA LEU A 418 -4.06 9.51 4.57
C LEU A 418 -4.94 8.50 3.84
N ASN A 419 -5.69 7.70 4.59
CA ASN A 419 -6.50 6.62 4.05
C ASN A 419 -7.98 6.92 4.28
N CYS A 420 -8.74 7.06 3.20
CA CYS A 420 -10.16 7.36 3.23
C CYS A 420 -10.97 6.17 2.71
N MET A 421 -11.97 5.76 3.48
CA MET A 421 -12.90 4.69 3.10
C MET A 421 -14.29 5.28 2.81
N PRO A 422 -14.98 4.85 1.75
CA PRO A 422 -16.34 5.32 1.47
C PRO A 422 -17.30 4.89 2.58
N LEU A 423 -18.27 5.75 2.88
CA LEU A 423 -19.42 5.35 3.68
C LEU A 423 -20.37 4.52 2.81
N LEU A 424 -20.87 3.43 3.40
CA LEU A 424 -21.74 2.46 2.77
C LEU A 424 -23.12 2.48 3.45
N PHE A 425 -24.18 2.42 2.65
CA PHE A 425 -25.57 2.48 3.09
C PHE A 425 -26.43 1.48 2.34
N GLN A 426 -27.52 1.04 2.96
CA GLN A 426 -28.43 0.08 2.34
C GLN A 426 -29.68 0.76 1.79
N VAL A 427 -30.33 0.08 0.85
CA VAL A 427 -31.58 0.53 0.23
C VAL A 427 -32.70 -0.43 0.61
N GLY A 428 -33.88 0.11 0.88
CA GLY A 428 -35.04 -0.65 1.29
C GLY A 428 -36.27 0.22 1.46
N GLY A 429 -37.23 -0.30 2.20
CA GLY A 429 -38.54 0.32 2.30
C GLY A 429 -39.55 -0.52 3.05
N GLU A 430 -40.82 -0.29 2.75
CA GLU A 430 -41.95 -0.96 3.37
C GLU A 430 -42.88 -1.58 2.32
N ALA A 431 -43.32 -2.80 2.60
CA ALA A 431 -44.18 -3.58 1.73
C ALA A 431 -45.58 -3.76 2.35
N THR A 432 -46.62 -3.54 1.54
CA THR A 432 -48.03 -3.62 1.98
C THR A 432 -48.89 -4.38 0.98
N GLY A 433 -49.74 -5.27 1.50
CA GLY A 433 -50.64 -6.13 0.74
C GLY A 433 -49.96 -7.29 0.01
N VAL A 434 -48.74 -7.67 0.36
CA VAL A 434 -47.94 -8.70 -0.33
C VAL A 434 -48.36 -10.11 0.09
N ARG A 435 -48.45 -11.01 -0.90
CA ARG A 435 -48.47 -12.47 -0.73
C ARG A 435 -47.17 -13.09 -1.26
N PRO A 436 -46.82 -14.31 -0.85
CA PRO A 436 -45.64 -15.01 -1.34
C PRO A 436 -45.50 -15.01 -2.87
N GLY A 437 -44.26 -14.81 -3.35
CA GLY A 437 -43.92 -14.85 -4.78
C GLY A 437 -43.53 -13.51 -5.43
N LEU A 438 -43.48 -12.41 -4.68
CA LEU A 438 -42.88 -11.16 -5.14
C LEU A 438 -41.35 -11.24 -5.08
N ILE A 439 -40.67 -10.93 -6.18
CA ILE A 439 -39.20 -10.81 -6.20
C ILE A 439 -38.83 -9.43 -6.75
N LEU A 440 -38.04 -8.69 -5.98
CA LEU A 440 -37.41 -7.45 -6.43
C LEU A 440 -35.99 -7.71 -6.91
N LYS A 441 -35.52 -6.85 -7.81
CA LYS A 441 -34.12 -6.84 -8.24
C LYS A 441 -33.58 -5.42 -8.15
N VAL A 442 -32.39 -5.24 -7.56
CA VAL A 442 -31.71 -3.93 -7.48
C VAL A 442 -30.45 -3.90 -8.33
N ASN A 443 -30.29 -2.84 -9.12
CA ASN A 443 -29.13 -2.60 -10.01
C ASN A 443 -28.70 -3.81 -10.86
N ASP A 444 -29.67 -4.63 -11.27
CA ASP A 444 -29.49 -5.85 -12.05
C ASP A 444 -28.60 -6.94 -11.41
N ALA A 445 -28.31 -6.86 -10.11
CA ALA A 445 -27.45 -7.79 -9.39
C ALA A 445 -28.21 -8.62 -8.33
N GLU A 446 -28.59 -8.01 -7.21
CA GLU A 446 -29.23 -8.72 -6.09
C GLU A 446 -30.74 -8.89 -6.33
N GLU A 447 -31.23 -10.11 -6.10
CA GLU A 447 -32.65 -10.44 -6.04
C GLU A 447 -33.11 -10.63 -4.60
N LEU A 448 -34.20 -9.97 -4.23
CA LEU A 448 -34.77 -10.01 -2.88
C LEU A 448 -36.23 -10.52 -2.94
N PRO A 449 -36.51 -11.74 -2.45
CA PRO A 449 -37.87 -12.24 -2.32
C PRO A 449 -38.59 -11.55 -1.14
N ILE A 450 -39.79 -11.01 -1.39
CA ILE A 450 -40.66 -10.42 -0.37
C ILE A 450 -41.84 -11.35 -0.14
N GLN A 451 -41.93 -11.94 1.06
CA GLN A 451 -42.89 -13.00 1.36
C GLN A 451 -44.13 -12.52 2.12
N GLN A 452 -44.05 -11.36 2.77
CA GLN A 452 -45.10 -10.81 3.62
C GLN A 452 -44.94 -9.28 3.74
N ASP A 453 -45.91 -8.65 4.37
CA ASP A 453 -45.88 -7.21 4.69
C ASP A 453 -44.81 -6.87 5.74
N GLY A 454 -44.32 -5.63 5.68
CA GLY A 454 -43.36 -5.09 6.63
C GLY A 454 -42.15 -4.42 5.98
N PRO A 455 -41.17 -4.00 6.80
CA PRO A 455 -39.95 -3.40 6.30
C PRO A 455 -39.04 -4.44 5.63
N PHE A 456 -38.30 -4.01 4.62
CA PHE A 456 -37.28 -4.82 3.95
C PHE A 456 -36.08 -3.95 3.60
N MET A 457 -34.91 -4.57 3.48
CA MET A 457 -33.66 -3.96 3.02
C MET A 457 -32.95 -4.94 2.09
N PHE A 458 -32.30 -4.41 1.04
CA PHE A 458 -31.32 -5.15 0.26
C PHE A 458 -30.02 -5.28 1.07
N ALA A 459 -29.32 -6.41 0.92
CA ALA A 459 -28.04 -6.64 1.57
C ALA A 459 -26.88 -5.92 0.87
N THR A 460 -27.05 -5.54 -0.40
CA THR A 460 -26.06 -4.77 -1.15
C THR A 460 -25.84 -3.40 -0.50
N ASP A 461 -24.57 -3.14 -0.19
CA ASP A 461 -24.10 -1.85 0.28
C ASP A 461 -23.84 -0.91 -0.90
N PHE A 462 -24.31 0.33 -0.76
CA PHE A 462 -24.15 1.39 -1.75
C PHE A 462 -23.32 2.52 -1.16
N GLU A 463 -22.37 3.01 -1.95
CA GLU A 463 -21.60 4.19 -1.58
C GLU A 463 -22.49 5.44 -1.56
N ALA A 464 -22.17 6.41 -0.71
CA ALA A 464 -22.82 7.72 -0.74
C ALA A 464 -22.79 8.31 -2.17
N LYS A 465 -23.92 8.88 -2.61
CA LYS A 465 -24.18 9.39 -3.97
C LYS A 465 -24.27 8.35 -5.09
N ALA A 466 -24.13 7.05 -4.79
CA ALA A 466 -24.43 6.02 -5.77
C ALA A 466 -25.91 6.07 -6.17
N SER A 467 -26.20 5.79 -7.44
CA SER A 467 -27.59 5.65 -7.90
C SER A 467 -28.08 4.23 -7.66
N TYR A 468 -29.34 4.11 -7.22
CA TYR A 468 -30.02 2.83 -7.09
C TYR A 468 -31.27 2.81 -7.97
N ARG A 469 -31.61 1.62 -8.45
CA ARG A 469 -32.85 1.33 -9.17
C ARG A 469 -33.31 -0.08 -8.85
N ALA A 470 -34.45 -0.17 -8.20
CA ALA A 470 -35.17 -1.40 -7.93
C ALA A 470 -36.28 -1.61 -8.96
N VAL A 471 -36.44 -2.86 -9.41
CA VAL A 471 -37.50 -3.29 -10.32
C VAL A 471 -38.21 -4.52 -9.76
N ILE A 472 -39.45 -4.74 -10.18
CA ILE A 472 -40.14 -6.00 -9.91
C ILE A 472 -39.66 -6.99 -10.96
N GLN A 473 -38.91 -8.00 -10.52
CA GLN A 473 -38.45 -9.10 -11.36
C GLN A 473 -39.59 -10.12 -11.56
N GLN A 474 -40.34 -10.41 -10.50
CA GLN A 474 -41.46 -11.35 -10.52
C GLN A 474 -42.65 -10.81 -9.73
N GLN A 475 -43.84 -10.81 -10.35
CA GLN A 475 -45.09 -10.51 -9.67
C GLN A 475 -45.61 -11.73 -8.90
N PRO A 476 -46.17 -11.56 -7.69
CA PRO A 476 -46.81 -12.65 -6.98
C PRO A 476 -48.08 -13.14 -7.71
N PRO A 477 -48.39 -14.45 -7.65
CA PRO A 477 -49.62 -14.98 -8.24
C PRO A 477 -50.87 -14.30 -7.67
N GLY A 478 -51.83 -13.98 -8.54
CA GLY A 478 -53.12 -13.44 -8.10
C GLY A 478 -53.09 -11.99 -7.61
N GLN A 479 -51.95 -11.31 -7.70
CA GLN A 479 -51.78 -9.93 -7.27
C GLN A 479 -51.05 -9.10 -8.33
N ARG A 480 -51.21 -7.78 -8.23
CA ARG A 480 -50.38 -6.80 -8.94
C ARG A 480 -49.78 -5.82 -7.95
N CYS A 481 -48.46 -5.87 -7.85
CA CYS A 481 -47.64 -4.97 -7.08
C CYS A 481 -47.10 -3.83 -7.93
N ARG A 482 -46.96 -2.65 -7.33
CA ARG A 482 -46.28 -1.47 -7.89
C ARG A 482 -45.23 -0.99 -6.91
N LEU A 483 -44.13 -0.49 -7.46
CA LEU A 483 -43.07 0.17 -6.71
C LEU A 483 -43.20 1.69 -6.84
N GLU A 484 -43.06 2.38 -5.71
CA GLU A 484 -42.96 3.83 -5.63
C GLU A 484 -41.60 4.19 -4.99
N LYS A 485 -40.98 5.29 -5.43
CA LYS A 485 -39.63 5.71 -5.00
C LYS A 485 -38.55 4.63 -5.20
N ALA A 486 -38.72 3.84 -6.26
CA ALA A 486 -37.88 2.69 -6.58
C ALA A 486 -36.51 3.04 -7.17
N GLN A 487 -36.25 4.33 -7.43
CA GLN A 487 -34.98 4.78 -7.98
C GLN A 487 -34.61 6.12 -7.36
N GLY A 488 -33.32 6.37 -7.24
CA GLY A 488 -32.80 7.58 -6.62
C GLY A 488 -31.30 7.53 -6.42
N VAL A 489 -30.82 8.43 -5.57
CA VAL A 489 -29.41 8.54 -5.18
C VAL A 489 -29.32 8.32 -3.67
N VAL A 490 -28.35 7.52 -3.24
CA VAL A 490 -28.11 7.23 -1.83
C VAL A 490 -27.52 8.46 -1.13
N GLY A 491 -28.10 8.80 0.03
CA GLY A 491 -27.69 9.93 0.86
C GLY A 491 -26.52 9.60 1.78
N LEU A 492 -26.55 10.19 2.98
CA LEU A 492 -25.63 9.87 4.09
C LEU A 492 -26.28 8.99 5.15
N ASP A 493 -27.38 8.32 4.79
CA ASP A 493 -28.15 7.40 5.63
C ASP A 493 -28.81 6.33 4.72
N ASP A 494 -29.22 5.22 5.33
CA ASP A 494 -29.99 4.17 4.65
C ASP A 494 -31.26 4.71 3.98
N VAL A 495 -31.52 4.29 2.76
CA VAL A 495 -32.75 4.62 2.05
C VAL A 495 -33.86 3.68 2.53
N LYS A 496 -34.79 4.18 3.34
CA LYS A 496 -35.94 3.41 3.87
C LYS A 496 -37.28 3.84 3.27
N THR A 497 -37.25 4.58 2.16
CA THR A 497 -38.42 5.31 1.64
C THR A 497 -39.13 4.60 0.48
N MET A 498 -38.60 3.48 -0.01
CA MET A 498 -39.27 2.72 -1.07
C MET A 498 -40.60 2.18 -0.57
N GLN A 499 -41.63 2.20 -1.41
CA GLN A 499 -42.94 1.65 -1.06
C GLN A 499 -43.36 0.60 -2.07
N ILE A 500 -43.81 -0.55 -1.56
CA ILE A 500 -44.45 -1.59 -2.35
C ILE A 500 -45.93 -1.62 -1.99
N ARG A 501 -46.78 -1.47 -3.00
CA ARG A 501 -48.23 -1.56 -2.86
C ARG A 501 -48.76 -2.65 -3.77
N CYS A 502 -49.34 -3.69 -3.18
CA CYS A 502 -49.92 -4.81 -3.91
C CYS A 502 -51.44 -4.79 -3.82
N THR A 503 -52.09 -5.12 -4.94
CA THR A 503 -53.54 -5.23 -5.06
C THR A 503 -53.90 -6.64 -5.53
N THR A 504 -54.77 -7.32 -4.80
CA THR A 504 -55.24 -8.66 -5.15
C THR A 504 -56.26 -8.59 -6.28
N PHE A 505 -56.13 -9.44 -7.29
CA PHE A 505 -57.12 -9.55 -8.36
C PHE A 505 -58.46 -9.99 -7.81
N GLN A 506 -59.54 -9.50 -8.42
CA GLN A 506 -60.90 -9.93 -8.12
C GLN A 506 -61.51 -10.57 -9.35
N TYR A 507 -62.29 -11.62 -9.13
CA TYR A 507 -62.90 -12.41 -10.20
C TYR A 507 -64.41 -12.52 -10.00
N ALA A 508 -65.12 -12.51 -11.12
CA ALA A 508 -66.56 -12.68 -11.17
C ALA A 508 -66.94 -14.15 -11.24
N LEU A 509 -68.09 -14.49 -10.67
CA LEU A 509 -68.69 -15.82 -10.73
C LEU A 509 -70.02 -15.77 -11.46
N GLY A 510 -70.27 -16.77 -12.28
CA GLY A 510 -71.46 -16.88 -13.09
C GLY A 510 -71.52 -18.21 -13.83
N GLY A 511 -72.57 -18.36 -14.62
CA GLY A 511 -72.91 -19.64 -15.20
C GLY A 511 -74.08 -19.55 -16.16
N ASN A 512 -74.63 -20.71 -16.48
CA ASN A 512 -75.80 -20.83 -17.34
C ASN A 512 -76.86 -21.69 -16.65
N ALA A 513 -78.11 -21.25 -16.68
CA ALA A 513 -79.24 -22.00 -16.13
C ALA A 513 -80.13 -22.54 -17.25
N THR A 514 -80.51 -23.81 -17.16
CA THR A 514 -81.37 -24.49 -18.13
C THR A 514 -82.51 -25.21 -17.44
N GLY A 515 -83.65 -25.33 -18.12
CA GLY A 515 -84.86 -25.96 -17.59
C GLY A 515 -85.62 -25.16 -16.54
N ILE A 516 -85.31 -23.87 -16.38
CA ILE A 516 -85.99 -22.95 -15.46
C ILE A 516 -87.39 -22.64 -15.97
N ARG A 517 -88.41 -23.04 -15.20
CA ARG A 517 -89.84 -22.76 -15.47
C ARG A 517 -90.52 -21.92 -14.38
N ALA A 518 -89.87 -21.82 -13.23
CA ALA A 518 -90.20 -20.92 -12.14
C ALA A 518 -88.88 -20.50 -11.46
N PRO A 519 -88.82 -19.36 -10.75
CA PRO A 519 -87.58 -18.84 -10.20
C PRO A 519 -86.91 -19.82 -9.24
N ILE A 520 -85.59 -19.99 -9.39
CA ILE A 520 -84.73 -20.64 -8.40
C ILE A 520 -83.86 -19.60 -7.69
N THR A 521 -83.33 -19.95 -6.54
CA THR A 521 -82.42 -19.09 -5.78
C THR A 521 -81.06 -19.77 -5.65
N LEU A 522 -80.01 -19.04 -6.01
CA LEU A 522 -78.62 -19.42 -5.80
C LEU A 522 -78.02 -18.57 -4.68
N GLN A 523 -77.09 -19.14 -3.92
CA GLN A 523 -76.43 -18.48 -2.79
C GLN A 523 -74.92 -18.61 -2.92
N LEU A 524 -74.19 -17.49 -2.87
CA LEU A 524 -72.73 -17.45 -2.90
C LEU A 524 -72.18 -17.14 -1.50
N ASN A 525 -71.46 -18.08 -0.89
CA ASN A 525 -70.77 -17.92 0.41
C ASN A 525 -71.62 -17.29 1.53
N ASP A 526 -72.94 -17.44 1.48
CA ASP A 526 -73.90 -16.73 2.34
C ASP A 526 -73.85 -15.18 2.26
N GLN A 527 -73.11 -14.62 1.30
CA GLN A 527 -72.91 -13.19 1.11
C GLN A 527 -73.86 -12.60 0.08
N GLU A 528 -74.17 -13.34 -0.99
CA GLU A 528 -75.07 -12.88 -2.05
C GLU A 528 -76.10 -13.94 -2.41
N THR A 529 -77.36 -13.50 -2.49
CA THR A 529 -78.48 -14.30 -2.98
C THR A 529 -78.87 -13.83 -4.38
N LEU A 530 -78.89 -14.75 -5.34
CA LEU A 530 -79.23 -14.49 -6.74
C LEU A 530 -80.47 -15.27 -7.16
N ASN A 531 -81.51 -14.55 -7.58
CA ASN A 531 -82.74 -15.15 -8.11
C ASN A 531 -82.65 -15.31 -9.63
N VAL A 532 -82.62 -16.55 -10.10
CA VAL A 532 -82.59 -16.89 -11.53
C VAL A 532 -84.01 -17.19 -12.01
N ARG A 533 -84.56 -16.30 -12.85
CA ARG A 533 -85.98 -16.32 -13.23
C ARG A 533 -86.29 -17.03 -14.55
N ALA A 534 -85.28 -17.25 -15.40
CA ALA A 534 -85.44 -17.85 -16.72
C ALA A 534 -84.15 -18.57 -17.14
N ASN A 535 -84.22 -19.31 -18.23
CA ASN A 535 -83.04 -19.91 -18.85
C ASN A 535 -82.06 -18.84 -19.34
N GLY A 536 -80.77 -19.16 -19.32
CA GLY A 536 -79.70 -18.30 -19.84
C GLY A 536 -78.61 -18.02 -18.83
N LYS A 537 -77.70 -17.10 -19.22
CA LYS A 537 -76.53 -16.74 -18.41
C LYS A 537 -76.94 -15.98 -17.15
N PHE A 538 -76.27 -16.29 -16.04
CA PHE A 538 -76.38 -15.57 -14.78
C PHE A 538 -74.99 -15.19 -14.26
N ARG A 539 -74.94 -14.19 -13.38
CA ARG A 539 -73.71 -13.69 -12.74
C ARG A 539 -74.04 -13.14 -11.35
N PHE A 540 -73.17 -13.41 -10.39
CA PHE A 540 -73.13 -12.74 -9.10
C PHE A 540 -72.51 -11.34 -9.23
N ARG A 541 -73.02 -10.37 -8.49
CA ARG A 541 -72.48 -8.99 -8.46
C ARG A 541 -71.17 -8.95 -7.68
N THR A 542 -71.10 -9.73 -6.61
CA THR A 542 -69.93 -9.87 -5.75
C THR A 542 -68.80 -10.50 -6.55
N SER A 543 -67.66 -9.82 -6.57
CA SER A 543 -66.42 -10.40 -7.07
C SER A 543 -65.60 -10.87 -5.88
N LEU A 544 -65.04 -12.08 -5.96
CA LEU A 544 -64.23 -12.63 -4.89
C LEU A 544 -62.75 -12.41 -5.19
N SER A 545 -61.95 -12.21 -4.15
CA SER A 545 -60.51 -11.98 -4.30
C SER A 545 -59.81 -13.28 -4.71
N HIS A 546 -58.73 -13.19 -5.48
CA HIS A 546 -57.92 -14.36 -5.85
C HIS A 546 -57.55 -15.17 -4.61
N GLY A 547 -57.76 -16.48 -4.69
CA GLY A 547 -57.51 -17.43 -3.63
C GLY A 547 -58.56 -17.49 -2.52
N SER A 548 -59.65 -16.73 -2.64
CA SER A 548 -60.79 -16.88 -1.74
C SER A 548 -61.57 -18.15 -2.09
N ALA A 549 -62.04 -18.86 -1.07
CA ALA A 549 -63.00 -19.93 -1.26
C ALA A 549 -64.32 -19.39 -1.81
N TYR A 550 -64.94 -20.12 -2.72
CA TYR A 550 -66.30 -19.90 -3.17
C TYR A 550 -67.11 -21.18 -2.98
N LYS A 551 -68.40 -21.03 -2.69
CA LYS A 551 -69.40 -22.07 -2.60
C LYS A 551 -70.71 -21.49 -3.11
N VAL A 552 -71.29 -22.15 -4.10
CA VAL A 552 -72.56 -21.79 -4.72
C VAL A 552 -73.56 -22.90 -4.44
N GLU A 553 -74.62 -22.56 -3.74
CA GLU A 553 -75.67 -23.50 -3.38
C GLU A 553 -76.99 -23.13 -4.06
N ILE A 554 -77.78 -24.14 -4.39
CA ILE A 554 -79.16 -23.95 -4.81
C ILE A 554 -80.02 -23.93 -3.54
N SER A 555 -80.26 -22.73 -2.99
CA SER A 555 -80.91 -22.56 -1.68
C SER A 555 -82.42 -22.62 -1.74
N ALA A 556 -83.04 -22.40 -2.91
CA ALA A 556 -84.47 -22.62 -3.11
C ALA A 556 -84.80 -23.13 -4.52
N VAL A 557 -85.65 -24.15 -4.57
CA VAL A 557 -86.17 -24.75 -5.82
C VAL A 557 -87.71 -24.78 -5.73
N PRO A 558 -88.43 -24.44 -6.82
CA PRO A 558 -89.89 -24.58 -6.88
C PRO A 558 -90.36 -26.02 -6.64
N GLU A 559 -91.55 -26.19 -6.07
CA GLU A 559 -92.18 -27.50 -5.90
C GLU A 559 -92.27 -28.27 -7.24
N GLY A 560 -92.00 -29.57 -7.21
CA GLY A 560 -92.07 -30.43 -8.39
C GLY A 560 -90.91 -30.29 -9.38
N MET A 561 -89.86 -29.55 -9.01
CA MET A 561 -88.62 -29.43 -9.77
C MET A 561 -87.46 -30.02 -8.98
N ARG A 562 -86.46 -30.55 -9.67
CA ARG A 562 -85.14 -30.86 -9.13
C ARG A 562 -84.11 -30.11 -9.95
N CYS A 563 -83.26 -29.37 -9.27
CA CYS A 563 -82.14 -28.67 -9.87
C CYS A 563 -80.84 -29.22 -9.30
N ASP A 564 -79.86 -29.40 -10.18
CA ASP A 564 -78.53 -29.87 -9.85
C ASP A 564 -77.51 -29.09 -10.68
N PHE A 565 -76.28 -28.97 -10.16
CA PHE A 565 -75.17 -28.54 -10.99
C PHE A 565 -74.77 -29.72 -11.88
N ARG A 566 -74.78 -29.51 -13.21
CA ARG A 566 -74.40 -30.54 -14.18
C ARG A 566 -73.08 -30.18 -14.83
N ASN A 567 -72.16 -31.14 -14.76
CA ASN A 567 -70.82 -31.00 -15.32
C ASN A 567 -70.75 -31.93 -16.54
N GLU A 568 -70.94 -31.39 -17.75
CA GLU A 568 -70.77 -32.20 -18.97
C GLU A 568 -69.31 -32.30 -19.42
N GLU A 569 -68.43 -31.31 -19.14
CA GLU A 569 -67.03 -31.43 -19.61
C GLU A 569 -65.99 -30.48 -18.96
N SER A 570 -66.31 -29.68 -17.93
CA SER A 570 -65.31 -28.77 -17.33
C SER A 570 -65.52 -28.49 -15.85
N ASP A 571 -64.45 -28.70 -15.08
CA ASP A 571 -64.32 -28.61 -13.62
C ASP A 571 -64.47 -27.20 -13.04
N ALA A 572 -65.65 -26.59 -13.14
CA ALA A 572 -66.02 -25.57 -12.17
C ALA A 572 -66.91 -26.23 -11.11
N PRO A 573 -66.33 -26.88 -10.07
CA PRO A 573 -67.11 -27.38 -8.96
C PRO A 573 -67.95 -26.24 -8.37
N ALA A 574 -69.12 -26.55 -7.83
CA ALA A 574 -69.96 -25.55 -7.18
C ALA A 574 -69.28 -24.93 -5.95
N GLU A 575 -68.14 -25.48 -5.52
CA GLU A 575 -67.27 -24.96 -4.47
C GLU A 575 -65.80 -25.15 -4.82
N GLY A 576 -64.93 -24.24 -4.37
CA GLY A 576 -63.50 -24.30 -4.67
C GLY A 576 -62.78 -23.01 -4.32
N GLU A 577 -61.58 -22.82 -4.86
CA GLU A 577 -60.79 -21.60 -4.71
C GLU A 577 -60.84 -20.77 -6.01
N ILE A 578 -61.11 -19.47 -5.90
CA ILE A 578 -61.23 -18.62 -7.09
C ILE A 578 -59.86 -18.15 -7.59
N THR A 579 -59.42 -18.68 -8.71
CA THR A 579 -58.15 -18.29 -9.36
C THR A 579 -58.34 -17.46 -10.62
N GLY A 580 -59.56 -17.45 -11.16
CA GLY A 580 -59.97 -16.73 -12.36
C GLY A 580 -61.49 -16.54 -12.41
N ASN A 581 -61.99 -15.90 -13.47
CA ASN A 581 -63.44 -15.74 -13.68
C ASN A 581 -64.09 -17.11 -13.91
N ILE A 582 -65.12 -17.42 -13.13
CA ILE A 582 -65.91 -18.65 -13.29
C ILE A 582 -67.16 -18.30 -14.09
N THR A 583 -67.33 -18.94 -15.25
CA THR A 583 -68.50 -18.74 -16.12
C THR A 583 -69.24 -20.03 -16.45
N GLN A 584 -68.82 -21.14 -15.83
CA GLN A 584 -69.22 -22.51 -16.17
C GLN A 584 -70.09 -23.15 -15.07
N LEU A 585 -70.67 -22.36 -14.16
CA LEU A 585 -71.65 -22.88 -13.19
C LEU A 585 -72.95 -23.26 -13.90
N ASN A 586 -73.03 -24.50 -14.36
CA ASN A 586 -74.14 -24.99 -15.16
C ASN A 586 -75.23 -25.55 -14.25
N VAL A 587 -76.31 -24.79 -14.08
CA VAL A 587 -77.49 -25.24 -13.33
C VAL A 587 -78.46 -25.88 -14.31
N HIS A 588 -78.84 -27.12 -14.04
CA HIS A 588 -79.85 -27.82 -14.82
C HIS A 588 -81.03 -28.18 -13.93
N CYS A 589 -82.21 -27.75 -14.33
CA CYS A 589 -83.46 -28.06 -13.66
C CYS A 589 -84.33 -28.98 -14.52
N GLN A 590 -84.88 -30.01 -13.89
CA GLN A 590 -85.78 -30.97 -14.52
C GLN A 590 -87.08 -31.09 -13.71
N ARG A 591 -88.21 -31.22 -14.42
CA ARG A 591 -89.50 -31.52 -13.79
C ARG A 591 -89.47 -32.91 -13.20
N LEU A 592 -89.97 -33.03 -11.97
CA LEU A 592 -90.24 -34.31 -11.35
C LEU A 592 -91.53 -34.90 -11.91
N ARG A 593 -91.55 -36.22 -12.01
CA ARG A 593 -92.69 -37.02 -12.42
C ARG A 593 -93.03 -37.98 -11.30
N TYR A 594 -94.32 -38.17 -11.04
CA TYR A 594 -94.82 -38.96 -9.94
C TYR A 594 -95.81 -40.02 -10.42
N ARG A 595 -95.80 -41.18 -9.77
CA ARG A 595 -96.69 -42.30 -10.11
C ARG A 595 -98.05 -42.15 -9.43
N ILE A 596 -99.06 -42.74 -10.05
CA ILE A 596 -100.42 -42.81 -9.50
C ILE A 596 -100.71 -44.25 -9.09
N SER A 597 -101.22 -44.43 -7.88
CA SER A 597 -101.50 -45.73 -7.27
C SER A 597 -102.83 -45.73 -6.52
N GLY A 598 -103.38 -46.92 -6.34
CA GLY A 598 -104.69 -47.10 -5.73
C GLY A 598 -104.94 -48.52 -5.27
N SER A 599 -106.19 -48.82 -4.95
CA SER A 599 -106.64 -50.17 -4.63
C SER A 599 -107.98 -50.49 -5.29
N ALA A 600 -108.11 -51.70 -5.81
CA ALA A 600 -109.36 -52.24 -6.32
C ALA A 600 -109.96 -53.23 -5.31
N SER A 601 -111.28 -53.13 -5.10
CA SER A 601 -112.07 -53.99 -4.20
C SER A 601 -113.40 -54.37 -4.85
N GLY A 602 -113.90 -55.58 -4.56
CA GLY A 602 -115.14 -56.11 -5.14
C GLY A 602 -114.99 -56.71 -6.54
N LEU A 603 -113.78 -56.82 -7.05
CA LEU A 603 -113.48 -57.29 -8.41
C LEU A 603 -113.59 -58.82 -8.54
N LYS A 604 -114.43 -59.29 -9.45
CA LYS A 604 -114.67 -60.72 -9.77
C LYS A 604 -114.25 -61.11 -11.20
N GLY A 605 -113.90 -60.14 -12.05
CA GLY A 605 -113.48 -60.35 -13.44
C GLY A 605 -112.34 -59.43 -13.88
N LEU A 606 -112.08 -59.35 -15.19
CA LEU A 606 -111.05 -58.46 -15.75
C LEU A 606 -111.54 -57.01 -15.79
N LEU A 607 -110.89 -56.14 -15.02
CA LEU A 607 -111.04 -54.69 -15.10
C LEU A 607 -109.84 -54.10 -15.84
N VAL A 608 -110.07 -53.19 -16.79
CA VAL A 608 -109.00 -52.40 -17.41
C VAL A 608 -109.20 -50.94 -17.05
N LEU A 609 -108.24 -50.37 -16.33
CA LEU A 609 -108.17 -48.94 -16.03
C LEU A 609 -107.28 -48.26 -17.07
N ALA A 610 -107.62 -47.03 -17.46
CA ALA A 610 -106.77 -46.24 -18.35
C ALA A 610 -106.43 -44.87 -17.75
N LEU A 611 -105.15 -44.51 -17.83
CA LEU A 611 -104.60 -43.25 -17.34
C LEU A 611 -104.53 -42.21 -18.46
N ASN A 612 -105.11 -41.03 -18.22
CA ASN A 612 -105.11 -39.87 -19.10
C ASN A 612 -105.54 -40.22 -20.55
N GLY A 613 -106.70 -40.87 -20.67
CA GLY A 613 -107.20 -41.42 -21.93
C GLY A 613 -106.69 -42.84 -22.14
N SER A 614 -105.56 -43.00 -22.81
CA SER A 614 -104.93 -44.30 -23.10
C SER A 614 -103.40 -44.29 -22.99
N LYS A 615 -102.82 -43.30 -22.28
CA LYS A 615 -101.35 -43.21 -22.11
C LYS A 615 -100.77 -44.49 -21.47
N GLU A 616 -101.55 -45.13 -20.61
CA GLU A 616 -101.29 -46.47 -20.10
C GLU A 616 -102.63 -47.16 -19.83
N GLN A 617 -102.71 -48.46 -20.10
CA GLN A 617 -103.81 -49.32 -19.68
C GLN A 617 -103.31 -50.35 -18.68
N LEU A 618 -103.95 -50.43 -17.53
CA LEU A 618 -103.61 -51.35 -16.46
C LEU A 618 -104.73 -52.36 -16.27
N SER A 619 -104.39 -53.63 -16.48
CA SER A 619 -105.32 -54.75 -16.33
C SER A 619 -105.25 -55.33 -14.91
N LEU A 620 -106.41 -55.44 -14.25
CA LEU A 620 -106.56 -56.00 -12.91
C LEU A 620 -107.50 -57.20 -12.99
N SER A 621 -107.10 -58.34 -12.43
CA SER A 621 -107.89 -59.58 -12.38
C SER A 621 -108.20 -60.05 -10.96
N LYS A 622 -107.69 -59.33 -9.94
CA LYS A 622 -107.89 -59.61 -8.51
C LYS A 622 -107.95 -58.30 -7.73
N ASN A 623 -108.58 -58.35 -6.55
CA ASN A 623 -108.52 -57.26 -5.58
C ASN A 623 -107.08 -57.01 -5.10
N GLY A 624 -106.77 -55.77 -4.75
CA GLY A 624 -105.44 -55.42 -4.24
C GLY A 624 -104.99 -54.02 -4.63
N LYS A 625 -103.73 -53.71 -4.29
CA LYS A 625 -103.09 -52.44 -4.67
C LYS A 625 -102.67 -52.48 -6.13
N PHE A 626 -102.78 -51.34 -6.81
CA PHE A 626 -102.31 -51.15 -8.18
C PHE A 626 -101.48 -49.87 -8.30
N THR A 627 -100.63 -49.78 -9.31
CA THR A 627 -99.83 -48.58 -9.61
C THR A 627 -99.61 -48.51 -11.12
N PHE A 628 -99.81 -47.34 -11.70
CA PHE A 628 -99.43 -47.08 -13.09
C PHE A 628 -97.91 -46.90 -13.19
N GLU A 629 -97.29 -47.51 -14.19
CA GLU A 629 -95.84 -47.38 -14.44
C GLU A 629 -95.48 -45.98 -14.95
N THR A 630 -96.36 -45.41 -15.77
CA THR A 630 -96.28 -44.07 -16.34
C THR A 630 -96.40 -43.03 -15.24
N ALA A 631 -95.29 -42.34 -14.99
CA ALA A 631 -95.29 -41.18 -14.13
C ALA A 631 -95.77 -39.94 -14.90
N VAL A 632 -96.60 -39.13 -14.26
CA VAL A 632 -97.12 -37.87 -14.80
C VAL A 632 -96.36 -36.71 -14.16
N PHE A 633 -96.05 -35.66 -14.92
CA PHE A 633 -95.25 -34.54 -14.40
C PHE A 633 -96.03 -33.69 -13.39
N THR A 634 -95.34 -33.04 -12.45
CA THR A 634 -95.99 -32.06 -11.54
C THR A 634 -96.66 -30.92 -12.30
N GLY A 635 -97.84 -30.50 -11.83
CA GLY A 635 -98.70 -29.50 -12.45
C GLY A 635 -99.61 -30.06 -13.55
N GLU A 636 -99.40 -31.30 -13.99
CA GLU A 636 -100.28 -31.95 -14.95
C GLU A 636 -101.46 -32.64 -14.26
N ARG A 637 -102.60 -32.64 -14.94
CA ARG A 637 -103.78 -33.38 -14.50
C ARG A 637 -103.61 -34.87 -14.77
N TYR A 638 -104.05 -35.69 -13.83
CA TYR A 638 -104.29 -37.12 -14.03
C TYR A 638 -105.79 -37.38 -14.02
N GLN A 639 -106.22 -38.31 -14.86
CA GLN A 639 -107.58 -38.82 -14.93
C GLN A 639 -107.52 -40.32 -15.20
N ILE A 640 -108.14 -41.11 -14.35
CA ILE A 640 -108.27 -42.55 -14.48
C ILE A 640 -109.71 -42.84 -14.87
N THR A 641 -109.88 -43.59 -15.96
CA THR A 641 -111.18 -44.02 -16.46
C THR A 641 -111.23 -45.53 -16.52
N VAL A 642 -112.44 -46.10 -16.49
CA VAL A 642 -112.62 -47.52 -16.76
C VAL A 642 -112.65 -47.70 -18.28
N ALA A 643 -111.60 -48.31 -18.84
CA ALA A 643 -111.54 -48.62 -20.26
C ALA A 643 -112.32 -49.91 -20.59
N LYS A 644 -112.38 -50.87 -19.66
CA LYS A 644 -113.22 -52.06 -19.77
C LYS A 644 -113.76 -52.47 -18.40
N GLN A 645 -115.09 -52.51 -18.27
CA GLN A 645 -115.77 -53.04 -17.09
C GLN A 645 -115.64 -54.58 -17.04
N PRO A 646 -115.59 -55.19 -15.84
CA PRO A 646 -115.72 -56.64 -15.69
C PRO A 646 -117.10 -57.11 -16.12
N GLU A 647 -117.20 -58.33 -16.65
CA GLU A 647 -118.50 -58.90 -16.99
C GLU A 647 -119.38 -59.05 -15.75
N GLY A 648 -120.62 -58.56 -15.81
CA GLY A 648 -121.59 -58.62 -14.71
C GLY A 648 -121.33 -57.68 -13.53
N GLN A 649 -120.33 -56.80 -13.60
CA GLN A 649 -120.04 -55.82 -12.55
C GLN A 649 -119.94 -54.39 -13.09
N LEU A 650 -120.22 -53.41 -12.22
CA LEU A 650 -119.94 -52.00 -12.47
C LEU A 650 -118.90 -51.51 -11.46
N CYS A 651 -117.76 -51.07 -11.97
CA CYS A 651 -116.71 -50.46 -11.17
C CYS A 651 -116.79 -48.92 -11.25
N GLU A 652 -116.79 -48.27 -10.08
CA GLU A 652 -116.69 -46.83 -9.93
C GLU A 652 -115.32 -46.43 -9.36
N ILE A 653 -114.82 -45.27 -9.79
CA ILE A 653 -113.52 -44.74 -9.37
C ILE A 653 -113.73 -43.51 -8.49
N LYS A 654 -113.34 -43.60 -7.22
CA LYS A 654 -113.25 -42.45 -6.30
C LYS A 654 -111.82 -41.91 -6.27
N LYS A 655 -111.70 -40.57 -6.28
CA LYS A 655 -110.42 -39.85 -6.43
C LYS A 655 -109.66 -40.23 -7.72
N GLY A 656 -110.41 -40.56 -8.78
CA GLY A 656 -109.86 -40.95 -10.08
C GLY A 656 -109.29 -39.80 -10.90
N ALA A 657 -109.51 -38.54 -10.52
CA ALA A 657 -108.99 -37.38 -11.21
C ALA A 657 -108.42 -36.35 -10.23
N GLY A 658 -107.42 -35.60 -10.69
CA GLY A 658 -106.79 -34.53 -9.91
C GLY A 658 -105.56 -33.97 -10.61
N GLU A 659 -104.75 -33.21 -9.87
CA GLU A 659 -103.47 -32.66 -10.35
C GLU A 659 -102.31 -33.30 -9.59
N ILE A 660 -101.23 -33.63 -10.29
CA ILE A 660 -100.00 -34.12 -9.67
C ILE A 660 -99.30 -32.96 -8.97
N LYS A 661 -99.25 -33.01 -7.64
CA LYS A 661 -98.43 -32.10 -6.82
C LYS A 661 -96.99 -32.66 -6.69
N ALA A 662 -96.20 -32.20 -5.73
CA ALA A 662 -94.84 -32.69 -5.48
C ALA A 662 -94.77 -34.08 -4.80
N ALA A 663 -95.74 -34.97 -5.05
CA ALA A 663 -95.79 -36.32 -4.47
C ALA A 663 -96.59 -37.31 -5.35
N SER A 664 -96.26 -38.60 -5.24
CA SER A 664 -97.04 -39.69 -5.84
C SER A 664 -98.45 -39.71 -5.30
N VAL A 665 -99.43 -39.81 -6.20
CA VAL A 665 -100.84 -39.87 -5.83
C VAL A 665 -101.15 -41.29 -5.42
N GLY A 666 -101.46 -41.50 -4.14
CA GLY A 666 -101.99 -42.75 -3.61
C GLY A 666 -103.45 -42.62 -3.22
N GLY A 667 -104.12 -43.76 -3.05
CA GLY A 667 -105.47 -43.80 -2.48
C GLY A 667 -106.60 -43.56 -3.47
N VAL A 668 -106.34 -43.69 -4.77
CA VAL A 668 -107.39 -43.93 -5.76
C VAL A 668 -108.12 -45.21 -5.36
N ARG A 669 -109.45 -45.16 -5.22
CA ARG A 669 -110.26 -46.32 -4.82
C ARG A 669 -111.15 -46.73 -5.97
N VAL A 670 -111.02 -47.98 -6.38
CA VAL A 670 -111.92 -48.60 -7.35
C VAL A 670 -112.80 -49.60 -6.63
N SER A 671 -114.10 -49.36 -6.65
CA SER A 671 -115.11 -50.20 -6.01
C SER A 671 -116.00 -50.81 -7.08
N CYS A 672 -116.03 -52.14 -7.15
CA CYS A 672 -116.83 -52.87 -8.11
C CYS A 672 -118.00 -53.55 -7.39
N GLU A 673 -119.21 -53.35 -7.90
CA GLU A 673 -120.43 -53.96 -7.40
C GLU A 673 -121.09 -54.76 -8.53
N ASP A 674 -121.83 -55.81 -8.18
CA ASP A 674 -122.54 -56.62 -9.18
C ASP A 674 -123.67 -55.79 -9.80
N LEU A 675 -123.83 -55.88 -11.11
CA LEU A 675 -124.96 -55.25 -11.79
C LEU A 675 -126.26 -55.94 -11.35
N PRO A 676 -127.33 -55.18 -11.02
CA PRO A 676 -128.61 -55.78 -10.72
C PRO A 676 -129.11 -56.58 -11.93
N PRO A 677 -129.74 -57.75 -11.71
CA PRO A 677 -130.29 -58.55 -12.80
C PRO A 677 -131.29 -57.71 -13.60
N PRO A 678 -131.32 -57.82 -14.95
CA PRO A 678 -132.20 -57.01 -15.77
C PRO A 678 -133.66 -57.23 -15.36
N GLU A 679 -134.33 -56.18 -14.88
CA GLU A 679 -135.78 -56.22 -14.65
C GLU A 679 -136.48 -56.43 -16.01
N ALA A 680 -137.32 -57.46 -16.06
CA ALA A 680 -138.06 -57.86 -17.23
C ALA A 680 -139.03 -56.75 -17.69
N PRO A 681 -139.16 -56.50 -19.01
CA PRO A 681 -139.97 -55.39 -19.53
C PRO A 681 -141.46 -55.60 -19.27
N ALA A 682 -142.13 -54.60 -18.70
CA ALA A 682 -143.57 -54.58 -18.48
C ALA A 682 -144.37 -54.43 -19.80
N PRO A 683 -145.62 -54.97 -19.89
CA PRO A 683 -146.28 -55.28 -21.16
C PRO A 683 -146.89 -54.06 -21.88
N ARG A 684 -146.87 -54.12 -23.22
CA ARG A 684 -147.38 -53.11 -24.16
C ARG A 684 -148.91 -52.94 -24.09
N GLN A 685 -149.38 -51.69 -24.10
CA GLN A 685 -150.76 -51.33 -24.47
C GLN A 685 -150.86 -50.93 -25.95
N PRO A 686 -152.03 -51.15 -26.61
CA PRO A 686 -152.22 -50.99 -28.06
C PRO A 686 -152.47 -49.53 -28.50
N ALA A 687 -152.08 -49.26 -29.74
CA ALA A 687 -152.12 -47.96 -30.41
C ALA A 687 -153.53 -47.42 -30.67
N ALA A 688 -153.67 -46.08 -30.53
CA ALA A 688 -154.75 -45.27 -31.08
C ALA A 688 -154.27 -44.48 -32.32
N PRO A 689 -155.16 -44.05 -33.23
CA PRO A 689 -154.83 -43.76 -34.64
C PRO A 689 -154.20 -42.38 -34.90
N MET A 690 -153.32 -42.31 -35.90
CA MET A 690 -152.81 -41.09 -36.55
C MET A 690 -153.91 -40.29 -37.26
N PRO A 691 -153.78 -38.95 -37.34
CA PRO A 691 -154.17 -38.18 -38.51
C PRO A 691 -152.96 -37.78 -39.37
N ALA A 692 -153.29 -37.50 -40.62
CA ALA A 692 -152.46 -37.46 -41.81
C ALA A 692 -151.41 -36.34 -41.91
N ALA A 693 -150.45 -36.61 -42.79
CA ALA A 693 -149.38 -35.76 -43.25
C ALA A 693 -149.85 -34.52 -44.03
N SER A 694 -149.02 -33.47 -44.00
CA SER A 694 -148.85 -32.57 -45.13
C SER A 694 -147.39 -32.14 -45.23
N GLU A 695 -146.96 -32.01 -46.48
CA GLU A 695 -145.60 -31.90 -46.98
C GLU A 695 -144.96 -30.53 -46.70
N GLN A 696 -143.64 -30.50 -46.52
CA GLN A 696 -142.81 -29.50 -47.19
C GLN A 696 -141.37 -29.98 -47.39
N SER A 697 -141.11 -30.31 -48.65
CA SER A 697 -139.81 -30.30 -49.31
C SER A 697 -139.03 -29.02 -49.00
N ASN A 698 -137.73 -29.13 -48.73
CA ASN A 698 -136.74 -28.48 -49.59
C ASN A 698 -135.31 -28.96 -49.36
N SER A 699 -134.76 -29.42 -50.48
CA SER A 699 -133.37 -29.66 -50.84
C SER A 699 -132.46 -28.44 -50.72
N VAL A 700 -131.23 -28.66 -50.20
CA VAL A 700 -129.88 -28.36 -50.78
C VAL A 700 -129.70 -26.94 -51.41
N PRO A 701 -128.63 -26.15 -51.12
CA PRO A 701 -127.29 -26.53 -51.61
C PRO A 701 -126.01 -26.05 -50.90
N LEU A 702 -124.93 -26.79 -51.21
CA LEU A 702 -123.55 -26.30 -51.26
C LEU A 702 -123.38 -25.21 -52.31
N LYS A 703 -122.66 -24.13 -51.98
CA LYS A 703 -121.51 -23.61 -52.78
C LYS A 703 -120.79 -22.45 -52.08
N ARG A 704 -119.50 -22.68 -51.82
CA ARG A 704 -118.32 -21.90 -52.20
C ARG A 704 -118.50 -20.40 -52.48
N ALA A 705 -117.73 -19.58 -51.77
CA ALA A 705 -117.19 -18.33 -52.30
C ALA A 705 -115.72 -18.19 -51.86
N ASP A 706 -114.83 -18.50 -52.79
CA ASP A 706 -113.49 -17.92 -52.86
C ASP A 706 -113.65 -16.40 -53.02
N GLN A 707 -112.90 -15.60 -52.26
CA GLN A 707 -112.25 -14.41 -52.85
C GLN A 707 -111.06 -13.93 -52.01
N ILE A 708 -109.93 -13.95 -52.70
CA ILE A 708 -108.60 -13.47 -52.37
C ILE A 708 -108.55 -11.95 -52.59
N LEU A 709 -107.62 -11.27 -51.88
CA LEU A 709 -106.91 -10.00 -52.14
C LEU A 709 -107.00 -9.08 -50.90
N ARG A 710 -105.96 -8.48 -50.34
CA ARG A 710 -104.65 -8.07 -50.87
C ARG A 710 -103.67 -7.79 -49.71
N ILE A 711 -102.41 -8.10 -49.97
CA ILE A 711 -101.19 -7.61 -49.32
C ILE A 711 -101.11 -6.07 -49.44
N PRO A 712 -100.40 -5.38 -48.52
CA PRO A 712 -99.48 -4.33 -48.96
C PRO A 712 -98.04 -4.70 -48.58
N LEU A 713 -97.24 -4.83 -49.63
CA LEU A 713 -95.79 -4.74 -49.60
C LEU A 713 -95.51 -3.24 -49.58
N VAL A 714 -94.70 -2.77 -48.64
CA VAL A 714 -93.97 -1.52 -48.81
C VAL A 714 -92.50 -1.86 -48.84
N VAL A 715 -91.97 -1.92 -50.06
CA VAL A 715 -90.59 -1.60 -50.38
C VAL A 715 -90.66 -0.60 -51.54
N VAL A 716 -90.05 0.56 -51.38
CA VAL A 716 -89.57 1.39 -52.48
C VAL A 716 -88.14 1.82 -52.13
N PRO A 717 -87.17 1.66 -53.06
CA PRO A 717 -85.78 2.09 -52.92
C PRO A 717 -85.53 3.47 -53.57
N GLY A 718 -84.45 4.10 -53.12
CA GLY A 718 -83.85 5.35 -53.59
C GLY A 718 -82.72 5.71 -52.66
#